data_AF-A0A6V7QX67-F1
#
_entry.id   AF-A0A6V7QX67-F1
#
_cell.length_a   1.000
_cell.length_b   1.000
_cell.length_c   1.000
_cell.angle_alpha   90.00
_cell.angle_beta   90.00
_cell.angle_gamma   90.00
#
_symmetry.space_group_name_H-M   'P 1'
#
loop_
_entity.id
_entity.type
_entity.pdbx_description
1 polymer ?
#
loop_
_entity_poly.entity_id
_entity_poly.type
_entity_poly.pdbx_seq_one_letter_code
_entity_poly.pdbx_strand_id
1 'polypeptide(L)'
;MRAISKFSLTGKLPELSPEIIFEILVFANKFCCKSLKEACDRILASFVLSRQDAVEFMECALELGCSVLAASCLQVFLNELPVCLTDDRVVRIFSDANEQQRSIMVGHSSFALYCLLGEVSMNTNPTSEVTKCFLEKLVESASNNQQKQIAFHWFGCVMLLRKEYYEAERLFNTAFASGHVYSVAGLARVASLRCNKHLSHKKLSSILYTYAPLGWMYEERSLYADDESKWEDLNKATELDPTLLYPYMFRSASLMRKQSVEAALMEINRVLGFKLALECLELRFCFYLALEDYRAALCDIQTILTISPEHRMFEGRVAAKKLRLLVLEHVEKWSIADCWMQLYDRWSSVDDIGSLSVIYQMLEMDAAKGLLFFRQSLLLLRLNCPEAAMRSLQLARQHAASDHERLVYEGWILYDTGHCEEGLRKAEESISIQRSFEAFFLKAYALADSNIDPSTSSTVVSLLEDALKCPSDRLRKGQALNNLGSVYVDCEKLDLAAECYASALKIRHTRAHQGLARVHFLRGNRSAAYEEMTKLIEKARNNASAYEKRSEYCDRELTRADLEMVTKLDPLRVYPYRYRAAVLMDKHKEQEAIRELTRAIAFKADLHLLHLRAAFHEHIGDITSALRDCRAALSMDPNHQEMLELHNRFHSQEP
;
A
#
# COMPACT_ATOMS: atom_id res chain seq x y z
N MET A 1 46.10 9.06 30.87
CA MET A 1 47.48 8.54 30.62
C MET A 1 47.68 7.04 30.88
N ARG A 2 47.32 6.48 32.05
CA ARG A 2 47.49 5.01 32.30
C ARG A 2 46.76 4.13 31.28
N ALA A 3 45.51 4.48 30.92
CA ALA A 3 44.73 3.78 29.91
C ALA A 3 45.36 3.83 28.52
N ILE A 4 45.93 4.98 28.13
CA ILE A 4 46.62 5.18 26.84
C ILE A 4 47.88 4.30 26.77
N SER A 5 48.67 4.26 27.85
CA SER A 5 49.85 3.40 27.94
C SER A 5 49.48 1.90 27.87
N LYS A 6 48.36 1.51 28.49
CA LYS A 6 47.84 0.14 28.36
C LYS A 6 47.39 -0.17 26.94
N PHE A 7 46.71 0.78 26.28
CA PHE A 7 46.30 0.64 24.89
C PHE A 7 47.50 0.49 23.94
N SER A 8 48.57 1.27 24.12
CA SER A 8 49.77 1.15 23.29
C SER A 8 50.45 -0.22 23.37
N LEU A 9 50.26 -0.94 24.49
CA LEU A 9 50.81 -2.28 24.69
C LEU A 9 49.87 -3.41 24.23
N THR A 10 48.56 -3.21 24.35
CA THR A 10 47.55 -4.29 24.21
C THR A 10 46.61 -4.11 23.02
N GLY A 11 46.54 -2.92 22.43
CA GLY A 11 45.56 -2.55 21.41
C GLY A 11 44.11 -2.47 21.93
N LYS A 12 43.87 -2.59 23.24
CA LYS A 12 42.54 -2.58 23.85
C LYS A 12 42.45 -1.57 24.98
N LEU A 13 41.37 -0.78 24.98
CA LEU A 13 41.04 0.11 26.09
C LEU A 13 40.36 -0.70 27.20
N PRO A 14 40.64 -0.41 28.48
CA PRO A 14 39.89 -1.00 29.60
C PRO A 14 38.45 -0.45 29.64
N GLU A 15 37.57 -1.12 30.36
CA GLU A 15 36.24 -0.56 30.69
C GLU A 15 36.43 0.72 31.51
N LEU A 16 35.94 1.84 30.96
CA LEU A 16 36.05 3.18 31.52
C LEU A 16 34.71 3.89 31.32
N SER A 17 34.48 4.95 32.11
CA SER A 17 33.29 5.78 31.93
C SER A 17 33.35 6.57 30.61
N PRO A 18 32.20 6.97 30.04
CA PRO A 18 32.14 7.72 28.79
C PRO A 18 32.96 9.01 28.82
N GLU A 19 33.01 9.71 29.96
CA GLU A 19 33.74 10.98 30.13
C GLU A 19 35.26 10.76 29.97
N ILE A 20 35.78 9.66 30.53
CA ILE A 20 37.21 9.33 30.42
C ILE A 20 37.54 8.91 28.98
N ILE A 21 36.67 8.14 28.33
CA ILE A 21 36.85 7.75 26.93
C ILE A 21 36.83 8.99 26.03
N PHE A 22 35.96 9.97 26.31
CA PHE A 22 35.91 11.24 25.61
C PHE A 22 37.22 12.04 25.76
N GLU A 23 37.78 12.15 26.97
CA GLU A 23 39.09 12.78 27.16
C GLU A 23 40.19 12.09 26.35
N ILE A 24 40.16 10.75 26.30
CA ILE A 24 41.11 9.95 25.51
C ILE A 24 40.87 10.17 24.00
N LEU A 25 39.63 10.33 23.56
CA LEU A 25 39.28 10.62 22.17
C LEU A 25 39.83 11.99 21.74
N VAL A 26 39.63 13.03 22.55
CA VAL A 26 40.17 14.37 22.30
C VAL A 26 41.69 14.33 22.24
N PHE A 27 42.34 13.61 23.15
CA PHE A 27 43.78 13.36 23.11
C PHE A 27 44.18 12.66 21.79
N ALA A 28 43.51 11.57 21.44
CA ALA A 28 43.82 10.80 20.24
C ALA A 28 43.67 11.63 18.97
N ASN A 29 42.65 12.49 18.89
CA ASN A 29 42.44 13.40 17.78
C ASN A 29 43.54 14.46 17.71
N LYS A 30 43.88 15.11 18.83
CA LYS A 30 44.92 16.13 18.93
C LYS A 30 46.31 15.62 18.52
N PHE A 31 46.63 14.38 18.88
CA PHE A 31 47.92 13.74 18.58
C PHE A 31 47.87 12.78 17.37
N CYS A 32 46.81 12.83 16.56
CA CYS A 32 46.65 12.04 15.33
C CYS A 32 46.81 10.50 15.54
N CYS A 33 46.43 10.00 16.70
CA CYS A 33 46.50 8.58 17.06
C CYS A 33 45.30 7.80 16.48
N LYS A 34 45.36 7.43 15.19
CA LYS A 34 44.22 6.82 14.47
C LYS A 34 43.62 5.59 15.16
N SER A 35 44.44 4.60 15.52
CA SER A 35 43.94 3.35 16.14
C SER A 35 43.29 3.58 17.50
N LEU A 36 43.82 4.52 18.30
CA LEU A 36 43.24 4.90 19.58
C LEU A 36 41.92 5.65 19.39
N LYS A 37 41.86 6.54 18.39
CA LYS A 37 40.63 7.26 18.02
C LYS A 37 39.53 6.30 17.61
N GLU A 38 39.82 5.35 16.73
CA GLU A 38 38.87 4.32 16.28
C GLU A 38 38.37 3.43 17.44
N ALA A 39 39.24 3.12 18.40
CA ALA A 39 38.85 2.35 19.58
C ALA A 39 37.90 3.16 20.49
N CYS A 40 38.19 4.45 20.71
CA CYS A 40 37.29 5.34 21.44
C CYS A 40 35.94 5.52 20.72
N ASP A 41 35.96 5.71 19.40
CA ASP A 41 34.78 5.87 18.55
C ASP A 41 33.79 4.70 18.73
N ARG A 42 34.29 3.46 18.62
CA ARG A 42 33.46 2.24 18.82
C ARG A 42 32.95 2.09 20.24
N ILE A 43 33.74 2.45 21.26
CA ILE A 43 33.33 2.33 22.65
C ILE A 43 32.22 3.35 22.96
N LEU A 44 32.39 4.61 22.56
CA LEU A 44 31.36 5.64 22.74
C LEU A 44 30.07 5.28 22.01
N ALA A 45 30.17 4.70 20.81
CA ALA A 45 29.02 4.25 20.04
C ALA A 45 28.12 3.26 20.82
N SER A 46 28.73 2.39 21.66
CA SER A 46 27.99 1.43 22.48
C SER A 46 27.20 2.05 23.65
N PHE A 47 27.49 3.31 24.01
CA PHE A 47 26.76 4.05 25.05
C PHE A 47 25.55 4.81 24.51
N VAL A 48 25.33 4.84 23.19
CA VAL A 48 24.19 5.53 22.58
C VAL A 48 22.95 4.63 22.65
N LEU A 49 22.15 4.79 23.70
CA LEU A 49 20.97 3.94 23.95
C LEU A 49 19.65 4.70 23.84
N SER A 50 19.67 6.02 24.04
CA SER A 50 18.50 6.88 24.01
C SER A 50 18.70 8.10 23.11
N ARG A 51 17.60 8.78 22.77
CA ARG A 51 17.66 10.05 22.03
C ARG A 51 18.51 11.10 22.74
N GLN A 52 18.48 11.16 24.07
CA GLN A 52 19.24 12.16 24.82
C GLN A 52 20.75 11.91 24.66
N ASP A 53 21.19 10.66 24.78
CA ASP A 53 22.58 10.27 24.53
C ASP A 53 22.98 10.61 23.09
N ALA A 54 22.11 10.29 22.12
CA ALA A 54 22.37 10.56 20.71
C ALA A 54 22.57 12.05 20.42
N VAL A 55 21.77 12.94 21.03
CA VAL A 55 21.93 14.40 20.90
C VAL A 55 23.25 14.85 21.51
N GLU A 56 23.59 14.39 22.72
CA GLU A 56 24.83 14.77 23.42
C GLU A 56 26.09 14.32 22.69
N PHE A 57 26.08 13.12 22.12
CA PHE A 57 27.25 12.56 21.43
C PHE A 57 27.39 13.02 19.98
N MET A 58 26.30 13.37 19.28
CA MET A 58 26.35 13.69 17.85
C MET A 58 27.20 14.92 17.54
N GLU A 59 27.06 16.00 18.30
CA GLU A 59 27.86 17.22 18.08
C GLU A 59 29.36 16.93 18.19
N CYS A 60 29.76 16.19 19.23
CA CYS A 60 31.14 15.73 19.39
C CYS A 60 31.59 14.83 18.24
N ALA A 61 30.75 13.88 17.83
CA ALA A 61 31.08 12.96 16.74
C ALA A 61 31.36 13.71 15.44
N LEU A 62 30.57 14.74 15.15
CA LEU A 62 30.73 15.62 14.01
C LEU A 62 31.99 16.49 14.10
N GLU A 63 32.25 17.11 15.25
CA GLU A 63 33.44 17.94 15.46
C GLU A 63 34.74 17.15 15.37
N LEU A 64 34.76 15.95 15.95
CA LEU A 64 35.94 15.09 16.00
C LEU A 64 36.04 14.15 14.80
N GLY A 65 35.05 14.08 13.92
CA GLY A 65 35.06 13.17 12.77
C GLY A 65 35.07 11.70 13.16
N CYS A 66 34.14 11.30 14.03
CA CYS A 66 33.94 9.94 14.54
C CYS A 66 32.71 9.33 13.86
N SER A 67 32.92 8.56 12.81
CA SER A 67 31.83 8.09 11.95
C SER A 67 31.01 6.96 12.58
N VAL A 68 31.62 6.11 13.43
CA VAL A 68 30.88 5.00 14.06
C VAL A 68 29.92 5.55 15.11
N LEU A 69 30.39 6.48 15.96
CA LEU A 69 29.57 7.18 16.93
C LEU A 69 28.46 7.98 16.24
N ALA A 70 28.77 8.73 15.19
CA ALA A 70 27.77 9.47 14.43
C ALA A 70 26.69 8.55 13.82
N ALA A 71 27.09 7.38 13.29
CA ALA A 71 26.16 6.39 12.76
C ALA A 71 25.25 5.79 13.85
N SER A 72 25.78 5.51 15.05
CA SER A 72 24.97 5.04 16.19
C SER A 72 23.98 6.09 16.67
N CYS A 73 24.38 7.36 16.77
CA CYS A 73 23.46 8.45 17.08
C CYS A 73 22.37 8.60 16.02
N LEU A 74 22.75 8.53 14.74
CA LEU A 74 21.80 8.60 13.63
C LEU A 74 20.78 7.46 13.69
N GLN A 75 21.22 6.24 13.99
CA GLN A 75 20.34 5.07 14.08
C GLN A 75 19.22 5.29 15.12
N VAL A 76 19.55 5.86 16.28
CA VAL A 76 18.56 6.22 17.30
C VAL A 76 17.56 7.25 16.77
N PHE A 77 18.04 8.30 16.10
CA PHE A 77 17.15 9.30 15.52
C PHE A 77 16.21 8.71 14.47
N LEU A 78 16.72 7.88 13.56
CA LEU A 78 15.93 7.26 12.50
C LEU A 78 14.86 6.31 13.05
N ASN A 79 15.18 5.56 14.11
CA ASN A 79 14.23 4.64 14.77
C ASN A 79 13.09 5.38 15.49
N GLU A 80 13.31 6.64 15.89
CA GLU A 80 12.31 7.48 16.57
C GLU A 80 11.53 8.42 15.62
N LEU A 81 11.69 8.31 14.30
CA LEU A 81 10.90 9.11 13.35
C LEU A 81 9.40 8.77 13.45
N PRO A 82 8.50 9.76 13.30
CA PRO A 82 8.75 11.19 13.12
C PRO A 82 8.99 11.96 14.43
N VAL A 83 8.81 11.32 15.59
CA VAL A 83 8.77 11.97 16.90
C VAL A 83 10.06 12.70 17.24
N CYS A 84 11.22 12.19 16.84
CA CYS A 84 12.50 12.86 17.09
C CYS A 84 12.61 14.26 16.46
N LEU A 85 11.86 14.54 15.38
CA LEU A 85 11.85 15.84 14.70
C LEU A 85 11.05 16.92 15.46
N THR A 86 10.43 16.58 16.60
CA THR A 86 9.87 17.58 17.51
C THR A 86 10.92 18.17 18.46
N ASP A 87 12.12 17.58 18.53
CA ASP A 87 13.25 18.12 19.30
C ASP A 87 14.06 19.09 18.43
N ASP A 88 14.04 20.37 18.79
CA ASP A 88 14.74 21.44 18.06
C ASP A 88 16.25 21.18 17.94
N ARG A 89 16.87 20.46 18.88
CA ARG A 89 18.30 20.12 18.82
C ARG A 89 18.58 19.12 17.70
N VAL A 90 17.73 18.10 17.56
CA VAL A 90 17.82 17.11 16.48
C VAL A 90 17.63 17.79 15.12
N VAL A 91 16.64 18.69 15.03
CA VAL A 91 16.39 19.47 13.81
C VAL A 91 17.61 20.33 13.43
N ARG A 92 18.24 21.01 14.38
CA ARG A 92 19.45 21.81 14.14
C ARG A 92 20.62 20.96 13.65
N ILE A 93 20.86 19.81 14.26
CA ILE A 93 21.91 18.86 13.83
C ILE A 93 21.79 18.59 12.32
N PHE A 94 20.59 18.28 11.83
CA PHE A 94 20.37 18.00 10.42
C PHE A 94 20.33 19.25 9.54
N SER A 95 19.77 20.36 10.03
CA SER A 95 19.59 21.58 9.23
C SER A 95 20.90 22.34 9.02
N ASP A 96 21.76 22.35 10.04
CA ASP A 96 23.02 23.10 10.03
C ASP A 96 24.20 22.28 9.49
N ALA A 97 24.02 20.97 9.28
CA ALA A 97 25.06 20.08 8.81
C ALA A 97 25.65 20.54 7.46
N ASN A 98 26.96 20.82 7.47
CA ASN A 98 27.74 21.07 6.26
C ASN A 98 28.12 19.76 5.56
N GLU A 99 28.72 19.86 4.36
CA GLU A 99 29.08 18.69 3.54
C GLU A 99 30.00 17.69 4.28
N GLN A 100 30.98 18.18 5.02
CA GLN A 100 31.90 17.34 5.79
C GLN A 100 31.17 16.61 6.92
N GLN A 101 30.29 17.30 7.66
CA GLN A 101 29.50 16.71 8.73
C GLN A 101 28.53 15.64 8.20
N ARG A 102 27.85 15.92 7.08
CA ARG A 102 27.01 14.92 6.41
C ARG A 102 27.82 13.69 5.99
N SER A 103 29.03 13.88 5.46
CA SER A 103 29.92 12.77 5.12
C SER A 103 30.36 11.97 6.35
N ILE A 104 30.51 12.58 7.52
CA ILE A 104 30.81 11.87 8.77
C ILE A 104 29.61 11.04 9.23
N MET A 105 28.39 11.58 9.13
CA MET A 105 27.16 10.91 9.57
C MET A 105 26.76 9.73 8.68
N VAL A 106 26.79 9.91 7.37
CA VAL A 106 26.18 8.95 6.42
C VAL A 106 27.06 8.63 5.20
N GLY A 107 28.28 9.16 5.14
CA GLY A 107 29.15 8.97 3.98
C GLY A 107 28.49 9.43 2.69
N HIS A 108 28.49 8.56 1.68
CA HIS A 108 27.91 8.83 0.36
C HIS A 108 26.37 8.81 0.34
N SER A 109 25.72 8.46 1.45
CA SER A 109 24.25 8.32 1.55
C SER A 109 23.54 9.61 1.99
N SER A 110 24.19 10.78 1.85
CA SER A 110 23.61 12.09 2.20
C SER A 110 22.27 12.34 1.48
N PHE A 111 22.20 12.06 0.18
CA PHE A 111 20.96 12.21 -0.59
C PHE A 111 19.82 11.35 -0.02
N ALA A 112 20.11 10.08 0.29
CA ALA A 112 19.10 9.16 0.84
C ALA A 112 18.59 9.60 2.22
N LEU A 113 19.48 10.11 3.09
CA LEU A 113 19.11 10.67 4.38
C LEU A 113 18.12 11.84 4.21
N TYR A 114 18.46 12.83 3.38
CA TYR A 114 17.60 14.00 3.21
C TYR A 114 16.35 13.73 2.35
N CYS A 115 16.34 12.67 1.54
CA CYS A 115 15.11 12.15 0.95
C CYS A 115 14.15 11.69 2.06
N LEU A 116 14.62 10.83 2.97
CA LEU A 116 13.80 10.32 4.07
C LEU A 116 13.33 11.44 5.01
N LEU A 117 14.24 12.32 5.45
CA LEU A 117 13.88 13.45 6.31
C LEU A 117 12.94 14.45 5.62
N GLY A 118 13.16 14.70 4.32
CA GLY A 118 12.28 15.52 3.50
C GLY A 118 10.88 14.94 3.41
N GLU A 119 10.75 13.64 3.15
CA GLU A 119 9.46 12.95 3.08
C GLU A 119 8.72 12.99 4.42
N VAL A 120 9.40 12.65 5.52
CA VAL A 120 8.80 12.66 6.87
C VAL A 120 8.35 14.07 7.27
N SER A 121 9.15 15.10 7.00
CA SER A 121 8.81 16.49 7.29
C SER A 121 7.69 17.03 6.39
N MET A 122 7.63 16.64 5.12
CA MET A 122 6.52 16.96 4.22
C MET A 122 5.20 16.34 4.68
N ASN A 123 5.22 15.10 5.18
CA ASN A 123 4.02 14.41 5.67
C ASN A 123 3.50 14.98 7.00
N THR A 124 4.38 15.52 7.84
CA THR A 124 4.01 16.12 9.13
C THR A 124 3.55 17.57 8.99
N ASN A 125 4.35 18.42 8.35
CA ASN A 125 3.99 19.79 8.02
C ASN A 125 4.76 20.31 6.80
N PRO A 126 4.17 20.26 5.59
CA PRO A 126 4.87 20.62 4.37
C PRO A 126 5.19 22.13 4.28
N THR A 127 4.54 22.97 5.08
CA THR A 127 4.77 24.43 5.06
C THR A 127 5.80 24.91 6.07
N SER A 128 6.32 24.02 6.92
CA SER A 128 7.26 24.38 7.99
C SER A 128 8.62 24.83 7.45
N GLU A 129 9.37 25.59 8.26
CA GLU A 129 10.75 25.95 7.91
C GLU A 129 11.69 24.74 7.96
N VAL A 130 11.41 23.77 8.84
CA VAL A 130 12.16 22.51 8.95
C VAL A 130 12.12 21.75 7.62
N THR A 131 10.93 21.59 7.04
CA THR A 131 10.75 20.93 5.74
C THR A 131 11.53 21.63 4.64
N LYS A 132 11.50 22.96 4.63
CA LYS A 132 12.28 23.75 3.68
C LYS A 132 13.79 23.51 3.85
N CYS A 133 14.33 23.58 5.05
CA CYS A 133 15.75 23.35 5.31
C CYS A 133 16.19 21.93 4.90
N PHE A 134 15.38 20.90 5.17
CA PHE A 134 15.71 19.54 4.76
C PHE A 134 15.69 19.37 3.24
N LEU A 135 14.76 20.02 2.53
CA LEU A 135 14.72 19.98 1.06
C LEU A 135 15.84 20.81 0.41
N GLU A 136 16.31 21.89 1.06
CA GLU A 136 17.53 22.59 0.66
C GLU A 136 18.75 21.66 0.74
N LYS A 137 18.90 20.93 1.86
CA LYS A 137 19.96 19.93 2.01
C LYS A 137 19.84 18.75 1.05
N LEU A 138 18.62 18.36 0.69
CA LEU A 138 18.37 17.36 -0.34
C LEU A 138 18.88 17.83 -1.72
N VAL A 139 18.59 19.08 -2.09
CA VAL A 139 19.09 19.68 -3.33
C VAL A 139 20.62 19.83 -3.32
N GLU A 140 21.21 20.26 -2.20
CA GLU A 140 22.67 20.31 -2.02
C GLU A 140 23.33 18.93 -2.20
N SER A 141 22.66 17.87 -1.75
CA SER A 141 23.17 16.50 -1.79
C SER A 141 22.96 15.80 -3.14
N ALA A 142 22.26 16.43 -4.10
CA ALA A 142 21.93 15.83 -5.38
C ALA A 142 23.12 15.89 -6.37
N SER A 143 23.72 14.73 -6.65
CA SER A 143 24.93 14.61 -7.48
C SER A 143 24.65 14.38 -8.96
N ASN A 144 23.57 13.66 -9.30
CA ASN A 144 23.23 13.26 -10.68
C ASN A 144 21.86 13.80 -11.12
N ASN A 145 21.55 13.68 -12.41
CA ASN A 145 20.29 14.22 -12.96
C ASN A 145 19.05 13.56 -12.36
N GLN A 146 19.07 12.26 -12.08
CA GLN A 146 17.93 11.56 -11.48
C GLN A 146 17.64 12.07 -10.05
N GLN A 147 18.68 12.27 -9.25
CA GLN A 147 18.59 12.87 -7.93
C GLN A 147 18.06 14.31 -7.99
N LYS A 148 18.56 15.11 -8.96
CA LYS A 148 18.10 16.49 -9.18
C LYS A 148 16.62 16.54 -9.57
N GLN A 149 16.14 15.64 -10.42
CA GLN A 149 14.73 15.58 -10.83
C GLN A 149 13.80 15.55 -9.60
N ILE A 150 14.06 14.64 -8.66
CA ILE A 150 13.26 14.44 -7.45
C ILE A 150 13.44 15.61 -6.48
N ALA A 151 14.69 15.95 -6.16
CA ALA A 151 15.00 16.99 -5.17
C ALA A 151 14.38 18.36 -5.52
N PHE A 152 14.57 18.81 -6.77
CA PHE A 152 14.02 20.10 -7.22
C PHE A 152 12.49 20.06 -7.35
N HIS A 153 11.91 18.93 -7.73
CA HIS A 153 10.45 18.81 -7.82
C HIS A 153 9.80 18.88 -6.44
N TRP A 154 10.28 18.09 -5.47
CA TRP A 154 9.77 18.10 -4.09
C TRP A 154 9.91 19.48 -3.46
N PHE A 155 11.07 20.12 -3.65
CA PHE A 155 11.28 21.47 -3.14
C PHE A 155 10.35 22.49 -3.80
N GLY A 156 10.13 22.39 -5.12
CA GLY A 156 9.16 23.21 -5.84
C GLY A 156 7.73 23.07 -5.32
N CYS A 157 7.30 21.84 -4.98
CA CYS A 157 6.00 21.57 -4.36
C CYS A 157 5.85 22.27 -3.01
N VAL A 158 6.88 22.21 -2.16
CA VAL A 158 6.87 22.88 -0.85
C VAL A 158 6.84 24.41 -0.99
N MET A 159 7.63 24.98 -1.91
CA MET A 159 7.57 26.42 -2.20
C MET A 159 6.20 26.85 -2.72
N LEU A 160 5.55 26.01 -3.55
CA LEU A 160 4.19 26.27 -4.04
C LEU A 160 3.18 26.31 -2.89
N LEU A 161 3.23 25.33 -1.98
CA LEU A 161 2.34 25.27 -0.80
C LEU A 161 2.56 26.46 0.14
N ARG A 162 3.81 26.92 0.27
CA ARG A 162 4.19 28.13 1.01
C ARG A 162 3.84 29.44 0.29
N LYS A 163 3.28 29.36 -0.92
CA LYS A 163 2.93 30.51 -1.78
C LYS A 163 4.14 31.33 -2.25
N GLU A 164 5.34 30.74 -2.21
CA GLU A 164 6.59 31.32 -2.71
C GLU A 164 6.73 31.03 -4.22
N TYR A 165 5.82 31.62 -5.02
CA TYR A 165 5.61 31.20 -6.41
C TYR A 165 6.80 31.41 -7.36
N TYR A 166 7.66 32.41 -7.10
CA TYR A 166 8.85 32.67 -7.93
C TYR A 166 9.88 31.55 -7.74
N GLU A 167 10.16 31.20 -6.49
CA GLU A 167 11.07 30.09 -6.17
C GLU A 167 10.51 28.75 -6.63
N ALA A 168 9.21 28.51 -6.43
CA ALA A 168 8.55 27.31 -6.95
C ALA A 168 8.73 27.15 -8.46
N GLU A 169 8.51 28.24 -9.23
CA GLU A 169 8.70 28.23 -10.68
C GLU A 169 10.15 27.95 -11.09
N ARG A 170 11.13 28.56 -10.42
CA ARG A 170 12.56 28.32 -10.67
C ARG A 170 12.93 26.85 -10.43
N LEU A 171 12.47 26.27 -9.33
CA LEU A 171 12.72 24.88 -8.95
C LEU A 171 12.05 23.91 -9.93
N PHE A 172 10.78 24.14 -10.29
CA PHE A 172 10.09 23.29 -11.26
C PHE A 172 10.73 23.35 -12.65
N ASN A 173 11.19 24.51 -13.12
CA ASN A 173 11.93 24.63 -14.37
C ASN A 173 13.24 23.83 -14.32
N THR A 174 13.97 23.87 -13.20
CA THR A 174 15.21 23.10 -13.02
C THR A 174 14.96 21.60 -13.01
N ALA A 175 13.90 21.15 -12.31
CA ALA A 175 13.48 19.75 -12.32
C ALA A 175 13.08 19.29 -13.73
N PHE A 176 12.28 20.09 -14.46
CA PHE A 176 11.87 19.80 -15.82
C PHE A 176 13.06 19.72 -16.78
N ALA A 177 13.99 20.67 -16.71
CA ALA A 177 15.22 20.66 -17.50
C ALA A 177 16.14 19.46 -17.17
N SER A 178 16.06 18.94 -15.94
CA SER A 178 16.77 17.72 -15.53
C SER A 178 16.09 16.42 -16.00
N GLY A 179 14.91 16.50 -16.61
CA GLY A 179 14.15 15.37 -17.17
C GLY A 179 12.84 15.04 -16.44
N HIS A 180 12.47 15.77 -15.38
CA HIS A 180 11.24 15.50 -14.62
C HIS A 180 10.01 16.11 -15.30
N VAL A 181 9.45 15.40 -16.28
CA VAL A 181 8.33 15.90 -17.12
C VAL A 181 7.13 16.35 -16.29
N TYR A 182 6.82 15.63 -15.18
CA TYR A 182 5.71 15.95 -14.29
C TYR A 182 5.80 17.34 -13.65
N SER A 183 7.00 17.94 -13.55
CA SER A 183 7.16 19.31 -13.04
C SER A 183 6.43 20.38 -13.86
N VAL A 184 6.03 20.08 -15.10
CA VAL A 184 5.15 20.97 -15.87
C VAL A 184 3.79 21.19 -15.20
N ALA A 185 3.27 20.23 -14.45
CA ALA A 185 2.05 20.42 -13.65
C ALA A 185 2.24 21.55 -12.62
N GLY A 186 3.38 21.56 -11.91
CA GLY A 186 3.76 22.64 -11.01
C GLY A 186 3.83 24.00 -11.71
N LEU A 187 4.47 24.06 -12.88
CA LEU A 187 4.55 25.28 -13.70
C LEU A 187 3.16 25.77 -14.17
N ALA A 188 2.28 24.84 -14.57
CA ALA A 188 0.93 25.16 -14.99
C ALA A 188 0.08 25.69 -13.82
N ARG A 189 0.21 25.09 -12.63
CA ARG A 189 -0.45 25.54 -11.40
C ARG A 189 0.03 26.94 -11.00
N VAL A 190 1.34 27.20 -11.00
CA VAL A 190 1.89 28.55 -10.73
C VAL A 190 1.35 29.59 -11.73
N ALA A 191 1.37 29.28 -13.03
CA ALA A 191 0.85 30.17 -14.07
C ALA A 191 -0.65 30.47 -13.88
N SER A 192 -1.44 29.47 -13.51
CA SER A 192 -2.88 29.63 -13.26
C SER A 192 -3.15 30.47 -12.01
N LEU A 193 -2.36 30.31 -10.94
CA LEU A 193 -2.45 31.14 -9.74
C LEU A 193 -2.10 32.60 -10.01
N ARG A 194 -1.27 32.88 -11.02
CA ARG A 194 -1.03 34.23 -11.57
C ARG A 194 -2.04 34.65 -12.64
N CYS A 195 -3.22 34.02 -12.65
CA CYS A 195 -4.35 34.29 -13.56
C CYS A 195 -4.08 34.07 -15.05
N ASN A 196 -3.11 33.21 -15.42
CA ASN A 196 -2.80 32.91 -16.82
C ASN A 196 -3.12 31.45 -17.20
N LYS A 197 -4.41 31.11 -17.22
CA LYS A 197 -4.88 29.76 -17.59
C LYS A 197 -4.50 29.34 -19.00
N HIS A 198 -4.47 30.28 -19.95
CA HIS A 198 -4.06 30.01 -21.33
C HIS A 198 -2.60 29.52 -21.39
N LEU A 199 -1.70 30.15 -20.64
CA LEU A 199 -0.31 29.69 -20.53
C LEU A 199 -0.22 28.30 -19.90
N SER A 200 -1.00 28.02 -18.85
CA SER A 200 -1.09 26.70 -18.21
C SER A 200 -1.49 25.63 -19.21
N HIS A 201 -2.59 25.86 -19.94
CA HIS A 201 -3.09 24.95 -20.97
C HIS A 201 -2.08 24.76 -22.12
N LYS A 202 -1.41 25.82 -22.56
CA LYS A 202 -0.38 25.77 -23.60
C LYS A 202 0.83 24.92 -23.17
N LYS A 203 1.32 25.08 -21.93
CA LYS A 203 2.43 24.29 -21.39
C LYS A 203 2.10 22.80 -21.39
N LEU A 204 0.93 22.42 -20.90
CA LEU A 204 0.48 21.02 -20.86
C LEU A 204 0.22 20.45 -22.26
N SER A 205 -0.33 21.27 -23.17
CA SER A 205 -0.49 20.86 -24.56
C SER A 205 0.86 20.61 -25.26
N SER A 206 1.89 21.39 -24.95
CA SER A 206 3.21 21.22 -25.56
C SER A 206 3.87 19.89 -25.19
N ILE A 207 3.71 19.43 -23.95
CA ILE A 207 4.28 18.14 -23.53
C ILE A 207 3.54 16.96 -24.15
N LEU A 208 2.22 17.08 -24.41
CA LEU A 208 1.44 16.02 -25.06
C LEU A 208 1.89 15.75 -26.51
N TYR A 209 2.49 16.74 -27.18
CA TYR A 209 3.11 16.55 -28.50
C TYR A 209 4.54 16.01 -28.44
N THR A 210 5.23 16.22 -27.32
CA THR A 210 6.66 15.93 -27.17
C THR A 210 6.91 14.56 -26.54
N TYR A 211 6.05 14.15 -25.60
CA TYR A 211 6.18 12.95 -24.81
C TYR A 211 5.02 11.99 -25.05
N ALA A 212 5.22 10.72 -24.70
CA ALA A 212 4.15 9.75 -24.71
C ALA A 212 3.01 10.23 -23.78
N PRO A 213 1.76 10.27 -24.26
CA PRO A 213 0.63 10.78 -23.47
C PRO A 213 0.35 9.85 -22.29
N LEU A 214 0.22 10.44 -21.10
CA LEU A 214 -0.15 9.76 -19.86
C LEU A 214 -1.43 10.37 -19.30
N GLY A 215 -2.18 9.59 -18.52
CA GLY A 215 -3.50 10.01 -18.00
C GLY A 215 -3.44 11.33 -17.21
N TRP A 216 -2.42 11.47 -16.34
CA TRP A 216 -2.23 12.70 -15.54
C TRP A 216 -2.05 13.96 -16.40
N MET A 217 -1.49 13.84 -17.62
CA MET A 217 -1.27 15.01 -18.49
C MET A 217 -2.60 15.59 -18.96
N TYR A 218 -3.56 14.72 -19.28
CA TYR A 218 -4.91 15.13 -19.65
C TYR A 218 -5.71 15.59 -18.43
N GLU A 219 -5.58 14.91 -17.28
CA GLU A 219 -6.21 15.35 -16.03
C GLU A 219 -5.79 16.79 -15.67
N GLU A 220 -4.48 17.06 -15.61
CA GLU A 220 -3.97 18.40 -15.31
C GLU A 220 -4.39 19.43 -16.36
N ARG A 221 -4.38 19.06 -17.65
CA ARG A 221 -4.81 19.99 -18.72
C ARG A 221 -6.29 20.36 -18.60
N SER A 222 -7.13 19.41 -18.21
CA SER A 222 -8.57 19.60 -18.04
C SER A 222 -8.90 20.70 -17.02
N LEU A 223 -8.04 20.92 -16.01
CA LEU A 223 -8.20 21.96 -14.99
C LEU A 223 -8.16 23.38 -15.58
N TYR A 224 -7.55 23.53 -16.75
CA TYR A 224 -7.36 24.82 -17.43
C TYR A 224 -8.14 24.93 -18.74
N ALA A 225 -8.97 23.94 -19.06
CA ALA A 225 -9.77 23.86 -20.27
C ALA A 225 -11.21 24.36 -20.05
N ASP A 226 -11.84 24.80 -21.15
CA ASP A 226 -13.27 25.06 -21.21
C ASP A 226 -14.07 23.74 -21.10
N ASP A 227 -15.36 23.82 -20.80
CA ASP A 227 -16.13 22.65 -20.35
C ASP A 227 -16.18 21.48 -21.34
N GLU A 228 -16.36 21.71 -22.64
CA GLU A 228 -16.36 20.62 -23.64
C GLU A 228 -14.98 19.94 -23.75
N SER A 229 -13.92 20.75 -23.87
CA SER A 229 -12.53 20.25 -23.92
C SER A 229 -12.14 19.51 -22.64
N LYS A 230 -12.63 19.98 -21.48
CA LYS A 230 -12.43 19.34 -20.18
C LYS A 230 -13.02 17.93 -20.16
N TRP A 231 -14.24 17.72 -20.66
CA TRP A 231 -14.85 16.39 -20.73
C TRP A 231 -14.03 15.42 -21.57
N GLU A 232 -13.56 15.86 -22.74
CA GLU A 232 -12.70 15.03 -23.59
C GLU A 232 -11.39 14.67 -22.92
N ASP A 233 -10.75 15.63 -22.25
CA ASP A 233 -9.50 15.40 -21.52
C ASP A 233 -9.71 14.41 -20.37
N LEU A 234 -10.78 14.54 -19.59
CA LEU A 234 -11.06 13.60 -18.50
C LEU A 234 -11.39 12.18 -19.01
N ASN A 235 -12.02 12.07 -20.18
CA ASN A 235 -12.24 10.77 -20.82
C ASN A 235 -10.91 10.13 -21.25
N LYS A 236 -10.02 10.89 -21.89
CA LYS A 236 -8.66 10.43 -22.27
C LYS A 236 -7.81 10.10 -21.04
N ALA A 237 -7.95 10.88 -19.97
CA ALA A 237 -7.26 10.63 -18.70
C ALA A 237 -7.64 9.27 -18.13
N THR A 238 -8.95 8.99 -18.01
CA THR A 238 -9.46 7.70 -17.50
C THR A 238 -9.10 6.53 -18.43
N GLU A 239 -9.09 6.76 -19.74
CA GLU A 239 -8.70 5.75 -20.71
C GLU A 239 -7.24 5.31 -20.50
N LEU A 240 -6.34 6.27 -20.33
CA LEU A 240 -4.91 6.00 -20.16
C LEU A 240 -4.56 5.53 -18.76
N ASP A 241 -5.22 6.08 -17.74
CA ASP A 241 -5.04 5.74 -16.34
C ASP A 241 -6.41 5.76 -15.62
N PRO A 242 -7.03 4.58 -15.42
CA PRO A 242 -8.31 4.50 -14.77
C PRO A 242 -8.24 4.63 -13.25
N THR A 243 -7.04 4.78 -12.66
CA THR A 243 -6.83 4.92 -11.22
C THR A 243 -6.90 6.36 -10.73
N LEU A 244 -6.90 7.31 -11.67
CA LEU A 244 -7.09 8.73 -11.46
C LEU A 244 -8.49 9.01 -10.91
N LEU A 245 -8.57 9.62 -9.72
CA LEU A 245 -9.83 9.83 -9.01
C LEU A 245 -10.62 11.04 -9.54
N TYR A 246 -9.90 12.10 -9.91
CA TYR A 246 -10.51 13.38 -10.28
C TYR A 246 -11.50 13.27 -11.45
N PRO A 247 -11.23 12.51 -12.53
CA PRO A 247 -12.19 12.30 -13.60
C PRO A 247 -13.53 11.77 -13.11
N TYR A 248 -13.54 10.71 -12.29
CA TYR A 248 -14.79 10.14 -11.76
C TYR A 248 -15.52 11.12 -10.84
N MET A 249 -14.78 11.82 -9.97
CA MET A 249 -15.36 12.81 -9.07
C MET A 249 -15.99 13.97 -9.84
N PHE A 250 -15.29 14.51 -10.84
CA PHE A 250 -15.81 15.60 -11.67
C PHE A 250 -17.04 15.16 -12.47
N ARG A 251 -16.96 14.01 -13.16
CA ARG A 251 -18.08 13.50 -13.98
C ARG A 251 -19.31 13.21 -13.13
N SER A 252 -19.15 12.53 -11.99
CA SER A 252 -20.26 12.24 -11.08
C SER A 252 -20.88 13.50 -10.49
N ALA A 253 -20.08 14.48 -10.03
CA ALA A 253 -20.60 15.75 -9.54
C ALA A 253 -21.31 16.56 -10.64
N SER A 254 -20.80 16.50 -11.87
CA SER A 254 -21.44 17.15 -13.03
C SER A 254 -22.78 16.49 -13.39
N LEU A 255 -22.86 15.16 -13.37
CA LEU A 255 -24.10 14.40 -13.58
C LEU A 255 -25.12 14.68 -12.47
N MET A 256 -24.68 14.78 -11.21
CA MET A 256 -25.54 15.13 -10.09
C MET A 256 -26.14 16.54 -10.27
N ARG A 257 -25.34 17.52 -10.71
CA ARG A 257 -25.84 18.88 -11.06
C ARG A 257 -26.84 18.87 -12.22
N LYS A 258 -26.71 17.93 -13.16
CA LYS A 258 -27.66 17.69 -14.26
C LYS A 258 -28.86 16.83 -13.84
N GLN A 259 -29.06 16.56 -12.55
CA GLN A 259 -30.12 15.70 -11.99
C GLN A 259 -30.12 14.25 -12.52
N SER A 260 -29.00 13.78 -13.09
CA SER A 260 -28.82 12.39 -13.53
C SER A 260 -28.27 11.54 -12.40
N VAL A 261 -29.09 11.32 -11.36
CA VAL A 261 -28.69 10.72 -10.08
C VAL A 261 -28.10 9.31 -10.25
N GLU A 262 -28.79 8.44 -10.98
CA GLU A 262 -28.35 7.04 -11.17
C GLU A 262 -26.98 6.96 -11.86
N ALA A 263 -26.78 7.78 -12.91
CA ALA A 263 -25.52 7.86 -13.63
C ALA A 263 -24.39 8.42 -12.75
N ALA A 264 -24.69 9.43 -11.91
CA ALA A 264 -23.72 9.99 -10.98
C ALA A 264 -23.26 8.95 -9.94
N LEU A 265 -24.20 8.22 -9.34
CA LEU A 265 -23.91 7.16 -8.38
C LEU A 265 -23.18 5.99 -9.04
N MET A 266 -23.56 5.60 -10.25
CA MET A 266 -22.86 4.55 -11.01
C MET A 266 -21.40 4.93 -11.27
N GLU A 267 -21.14 6.18 -11.65
CA GLU A 267 -19.80 6.69 -11.94
C GLU A 267 -18.89 6.66 -10.70
N ILE A 268 -19.38 7.13 -9.55
CA ILE A 268 -18.58 7.12 -8.30
C ILE A 268 -18.45 5.71 -7.70
N ASN A 269 -19.48 4.87 -7.84
CA ASN A 269 -19.43 3.47 -7.41
C ASN A 269 -18.45 2.65 -8.24
N ARG A 270 -18.25 3.00 -9.51
CA ARG A 270 -17.27 2.34 -10.38
C ARG A 270 -15.87 2.45 -9.80
N VAL A 271 -15.41 3.65 -9.45
CA VAL A 271 -14.07 3.83 -8.86
C VAL A 271 -13.95 3.19 -7.48
N LEU A 272 -14.96 3.36 -6.62
CA LEU A 272 -15.01 2.74 -5.29
C LEU A 272 -15.04 1.20 -5.34
N GLY A 273 -15.45 0.61 -6.46
CA GLY A 273 -15.49 -0.84 -6.68
C GLY A 273 -14.10 -1.48 -6.80
N PHE A 274 -13.08 -0.74 -7.21
CA PHE A 274 -11.71 -1.26 -7.38
C PHE A 274 -10.64 -0.46 -6.61
N LYS A 275 -10.93 0.79 -6.23
CA LYS A 275 -10.03 1.66 -5.47
C LYS A 275 -10.83 2.44 -4.44
N LEU A 276 -10.77 1.99 -3.18
CA LEU A 276 -11.40 2.69 -2.07
C LEU A 276 -10.61 3.97 -1.77
N ALA A 277 -11.25 5.13 -1.92
CA ALA A 277 -10.64 6.44 -1.69
C ALA A 277 -11.56 7.31 -0.83
N LEU A 278 -10.98 8.00 0.16
CA LEU A 278 -11.74 8.80 1.13
C LEU A 278 -12.48 9.95 0.44
N GLU A 279 -11.85 10.61 -0.53
CA GLU A 279 -12.41 11.73 -1.28
C GLU A 279 -13.64 11.31 -2.11
N CYS A 280 -13.62 10.07 -2.63
CA CYS A 280 -14.75 9.51 -3.37
C CYS A 280 -15.89 9.12 -2.42
N LEU A 281 -15.58 8.58 -1.23
CA LEU A 281 -16.58 8.33 -0.18
C LEU A 281 -17.19 9.63 0.34
N GLU A 282 -16.40 10.69 0.52
CA GLU A 282 -16.89 12.02 0.94
C GLU A 282 -17.85 12.60 -0.10
N LEU A 283 -17.52 12.48 -1.38
CA LEU A 283 -18.38 12.96 -2.45
C LEU A 283 -19.69 12.16 -2.53
N ARG A 284 -19.62 10.82 -2.41
CA ARG A 284 -20.80 9.96 -2.40
C ARG A 284 -21.67 10.19 -1.17
N PHE A 285 -21.06 10.41 0.00
CA PHE A 285 -21.74 10.89 1.21
C PHE A 285 -22.53 12.17 0.93
N CYS A 286 -21.92 13.17 0.30
CA CYS A 286 -22.62 14.41 -0.07
C CYS A 286 -23.77 14.16 -1.04
N PHE A 287 -23.64 13.23 -1.99
CA PHE A 287 -24.75 12.86 -2.87
C PHE A 287 -25.90 12.24 -2.09
N TYR A 288 -25.63 11.32 -1.18
CA TYR A 288 -26.67 10.71 -0.36
C TYR A 288 -27.37 11.71 0.56
N LEU A 289 -26.64 12.69 1.11
CA LEU A 289 -27.27 13.80 1.84
C LEU A 289 -28.22 14.62 0.95
N ALA A 290 -27.80 14.93 -0.28
CA ALA A 290 -28.63 15.66 -1.24
C ALA A 290 -29.87 14.86 -1.70
N LEU A 291 -29.82 13.53 -1.61
CA LEU A 291 -30.92 12.62 -1.90
C LEU A 291 -31.76 12.28 -0.66
N GLU A 292 -31.39 12.80 0.52
CA GLU A 292 -31.99 12.45 1.81
C GLU A 292 -31.91 10.95 2.15
N ASP A 293 -30.96 10.22 1.54
CA ASP A 293 -30.64 8.84 1.91
C ASP A 293 -29.64 8.82 3.07
N TYR A 294 -30.15 9.14 4.27
CA TYR A 294 -29.34 9.22 5.47
C TYR A 294 -28.70 7.86 5.85
N ARG A 295 -29.29 6.73 5.44
CA ARG A 295 -28.73 5.40 5.72
C ARG A 295 -27.46 5.16 4.90
N ALA A 296 -27.51 5.47 3.60
CA ALA A 296 -26.35 5.35 2.73
C ALA A 296 -25.27 6.39 3.08
N ALA A 297 -25.65 7.62 3.43
CA ALA A 297 -24.74 8.63 3.96
C ALA A 297 -24.05 8.14 5.26
N LEU A 298 -24.81 7.58 6.21
CA LEU A 298 -24.26 7.04 7.46
C LEU A 298 -23.23 5.93 7.18
N CYS A 299 -23.49 5.08 6.19
CA CYS A 299 -22.58 4.02 5.78
C CYS A 299 -21.22 4.57 5.30
N ASP A 300 -21.22 5.60 4.45
CA ASP A 300 -20.00 6.18 3.91
C ASP A 300 -19.18 6.88 5.00
N ILE A 301 -19.82 7.68 5.88
CA ILE A 301 -19.10 8.38 6.95
C ILE A 301 -18.52 7.44 7.99
N GLN A 302 -19.20 6.33 8.32
CA GLN A 302 -18.67 5.30 9.22
C GLN A 302 -17.50 4.55 8.60
N THR A 303 -17.55 4.31 7.28
CA THR A 303 -16.42 3.70 6.55
C THR A 303 -15.21 4.64 6.54
N ILE A 304 -15.42 5.93 6.28
CA ILE A 304 -14.37 6.97 6.39
C ILE A 304 -13.72 6.94 7.78
N LEU A 305 -14.53 6.94 8.84
CA LEU A 305 -14.03 6.91 10.22
C LEU A 305 -13.37 5.59 10.61
N THR A 306 -13.71 4.49 9.94
CA THR A 306 -13.03 3.20 10.11
C THR A 306 -11.63 3.24 9.52
N ILE A 307 -11.47 3.82 8.33
CA ILE A 307 -10.17 3.92 7.65
C ILE A 307 -9.29 4.97 8.34
N SER A 308 -9.87 6.14 8.64
CA SER A 308 -9.19 7.28 9.24
C SER A 308 -10.05 7.87 10.38
N PRO A 309 -9.80 7.47 11.64
CA PRO A 309 -10.61 7.90 12.79
C PRO A 309 -10.63 9.41 13.04
N GLU A 310 -9.53 10.09 12.75
CA GLU A 310 -9.41 11.55 12.91
C GLU A 310 -9.64 12.33 11.61
N HIS A 311 -10.30 11.68 10.63
CA HIS A 311 -10.57 12.30 9.34
C HIS A 311 -11.38 13.59 9.47
N ARG A 312 -10.97 14.59 8.69
CA ARG A 312 -11.67 15.88 8.59
C ARG A 312 -12.09 16.10 7.15
N MET A 313 -13.40 16.16 6.94
CA MET A 313 -14.03 16.37 5.65
C MET A 313 -13.96 17.83 5.23
N PHE A 314 -14.18 18.06 3.93
CA PHE A 314 -14.23 19.39 3.33
C PHE A 314 -12.92 20.16 3.52
N GLU A 315 -11.81 19.60 3.04
CA GLU A 315 -10.46 20.20 3.14
C GLU A 315 -10.04 20.47 4.58
N GLY A 316 -10.37 19.56 5.50
CA GLY A 316 -9.98 19.68 6.90
C GLY A 316 -10.87 20.58 7.77
N ARG A 317 -11.95 21.14 7.23
CA ARG A 317 -12.80 22.10 7.96
C ARG A 317 -13.63 21.43 9.05
N VAL A 318 -14.27 20.30 8.74
CA VAL A 318 -15.25 19.67 9.64
C VAL A 318 -14.79 18.26 10.02
N ALA A 319 -14.77 17.94 11.31
CA ALA A 319 -14.47 16.58 11.76
C ALA A 319 -15.56 15.60 11.30
N ALA A 320 -15.19 14.50 10.65
CA ALA A 320 -16.12 13.48 10.16
C ALA A 320 -17.04 12.95 11.26
N LYS A 321 -16.51 12.79 12.49
CA LYS A 321 -17.28 12.39 13.68
C LYS A 321 -18.49 13.30 13.94
N LYS A 322 -18.38 14.61 13.73
CA LYS A 322 -19.48 15.56 13.95
C LYS A 322 -20.59 15.39 12.91
N LEU A 323 -20.22 15.21 11.65
CA LEU A 323 -21.18 14.98 10.56
C LEU A 323 -21.90 13.65 10.75
N ARG A 324 -21.18 12.60 11.18
CA ARG A 324 -21.79 11.33 11.53
C ARG A 324 -22.88 11.48 12.59
N LEU A 325 -22.62 12.23 13.67
CA LEU A 325 -23.61 12.45 14.74
C LEU A 325 -24.89 13.09 14.20
N LEU A 326 -24.76 14.08 13.32
CA LEU A 326 -25.92 14.75 12.70
C LEU A 326 -26.72 13.77 11.82
N VAL A 327 -26.06 12.99 10.98
CA VAL A 327 -26.73 12.03 10.09
C VAL A 327 -27.39 10.90 10.88
N LEU A 328 -26.77 10.46 11.98
CA LEU A 328 -27.30 9.41 12.84
C LEU A 328 -28.67 9.77 13.45
N GLU A 329 -28.97 11.06 13.68
CA GLU A 329 -30.27 11.50 14.21
C GLU A 329 -31.44 11.20 13.24
N HIS A 330 -31.14 11.04 11.95
CA HIS A 330 -32.11 10.74 10.91
C HIS A 330 -32.23 9.24 10.59
N VAL A 331 -31.48 8.37 11.26
CA VAL A 331 -31.45 6.93 11.00
C VAL A 331 -31.99 6.15 12.19
N GLU A 332 -32.83 5.15 11.90
CA GLU A 332 -33.36 4.23 12.92
C GLU A 332 -32.21 3.50 13.63
N LYS A 333 -32.31 3.42 14.96
CA LYS A 333 -31.34 2.69 15.77
C LYS A 333 -31.58 1.20 15.66
N TRP A 334 -30.56 0.46 15.21
CA TRP A 334 -30.56 -0.99 15.22
C TRP A 334 -30.23 -1.55 16.61
N SER A 335 -30.87 -2.66 16.96
CA SER A 335 -30.42 -3.49 18.08
C SER A 335 -29.15 -4.25 17.72
N ILE A 336 -28.45 -4.81 18.71
CA ILE A 336 -27.27 -5.65 18.46
C ILE A 336 -27.64 -6.85 17.57
N ALA A 337 -28.84 -7.42 17.73
CA ALA A 337 -29.32 -8.53 16.90
C ALA A 337 -29.55 -8.11 15.44
N ASP A 338 -30.13 -6.93 15.22
CA ASP A 338 -30.30 -6.38 13.87
C ASP A 338 -28.94 -6.13 13.20
N CYS A 339 -27.97 -5.57 13.94
CA CYS A 339 -26.61 -5.38 13.42
C CYS A 339 -25.97 -6.71 13.00
N TRP A 340 -26.08 -7.78 13.80
CA TRP A 340 -25.55 -9.10 13.40
C TRP A 340 -26.23 -9.65 12.15
N MET A 341 -27.54 -9.48 12.01
CA MET A 341 -28.28 -9.88 10.80
C MET A 341 -27.82 -9.09 9.57
N GLN A 342 -27.71 -7.77 9.69
CA GLN A 342 -27.24 -6.89 8.62
C GLN A 342 -25.78 -7.18 8.23
N LEU A 343 -24.92 -7.43 9.21
CA LEU A 343 -23.53 -7.82 8.96
C LEU A 343 -23.49 -9.14 8.18
N TYR A 344 -24.30 -10.13 8.57
CA TYR A 344 -24.35 -11.41 7.91
C TYR A 344 -24.82 -11.31 6.45
N ASP A 345 -25.90 -10.57 6.18
CA ASP A 345 -26.44 -10.40 4.83
C ASP A 345 -25.50 -9.62 3.91
N ARG A 346 -24.86 -8.55 4.42
CA ARG A 346 -23.90 -7.74 3.66
C ARG A 346 -22.61 -8.49 3.39
N TRP A 347 -22.08 -9.20 4.38
CA TRP A 347 -20.88 -10.02 4.19
C TRP A 347 -21.12 -11.13 3.15
N SER A 348 -22.28 -11.78 3.22
CA SER A 348 -22.68 -12.83 2.28
C SER A 348 -22.82 -12.31 0.85
N SER A 349 -23.33 -11.09 0.66
CA SER A 349 -23.46 -10.43 -0.65
C SER A 349 -22.19 -9.71 -1.14
N VAL A 350 -21.08 -9.85 -0.40
CA VAL A 350 -19.78 -9.23 -0.75
C VAL A 350 -19.85 -7.69 -0.72
N ASP A 351 -20.69 -7.13 0.16
CA ASP A 351 -20.80 -5.69 0.42
C ASP A 351 -19.84 -5.28 1.55
N ASP A 352 -18.57 -5.07 1.21
CA ASP A 352 -17.51 -4.80 2.19
C ASP A 352 -17.65 -3.44 2.87
N ILE A 353 -18.01 -2.40 2.11
CA ILE A 353 -18.25 -1.05 2.64
C ILE A 353 -19.42 -1.07 3.63
N GLY A 354 -20.56 -1.67 3.23
CA GLY A 354 -21.69 -1.81 4.13
C GLY A 354 -21.39 -2.65 5.37
N SER A 355 -20.57 -3.69 5.24
CA SER A 355 -20.15 -4.52 6.38
C SER A 355 -19.28 -3.74 7.37
N LEU A 356 -18.37 -2.88 6.89
CA LEU A 356 -17.56 -2.00 7.74
C LEU A 356 -18.42 -1.00 8.52
N SER A 357 -19.40 -0.39 7.88
CA SER A 357 -20.37 0.51 8.53
C SER A 357 -21.11 -0.18 9.68
N VAL A 358 -21.60 -1.41 9.46
CA VAL A 358 -22.28 -2.18 10.51
C VAL A 358 -21.33 -2.49 11.68
N ILE A 359 -20.09 -2.92 11.40
CA ILE A 359 -19.09 -3.18 12.44
C ILE A 359 -18.77 -1.92 13.23
N TYR A 360 -18.62 -0.77 12.56
CA TYR A 360 -18.40 0.51 13.22
C TYR A 360 -19.52 0.81 14.22
N GLN A 361 -20.78 0.64 13.81
CA GLN A 361 -21.93 0.84 14.70
C GLN A 361 -21.90 -0.12 15.90
N MET A 362 -21.55 -1.39 15.68
CA MET A 362 -21.46 -2.39 16.76
C MET A 362 -20.35 -2.07 17.77
N LEU A 363 -19.21 -1.53 17.31
CA LEU A 363 -18.10 -1.14 18.18
C LEU A 363 -18.47 -0.01 19.14
N GLU A 364 -19.39 0.89 18.74
CA GLU A 364 -19.91 1.95 19.59
C GLU A 364 -20.92 1.47 20.64
N MET A 365 -21.51 0.30 20.44
CA MET A 365 -22.49 -0.30 21.37
C MET A 365 -21.82 -1.14 22.47
N ASP A 366 -20.49 -1.06 22.61
CA ASP A 366 -19.66 -1.81 23.59
C ASP A 366 -19.80 -3.34 23.49
N ALA A 367 -20.05 -3.85 22.29
CA ALA A 367 -20.02 -5.29 21.99
C ALA A 367 -18.58 -5.84 22.01
N ALA A 368 -18.40 -7.16 21.88
CA ALA A 368 -17.11 -7.86 21.90
C ALA A 368 -16.05 -7.25 20.95
N LYS A 369 -15.30 -6.25 21.46
CA LYS A 369 -14.44 -5.36 20.66
C LYS A 369 -13.31 -6.11 19.96
N GLY A 370 -12.64 -7.03 20.67
CA GLY A 370 -11.59 -7.88 20.10
C GLY A 370 -12.05 -8.56 18.80
N LEU A 371 -13.16 -9.32 18.89
CA LEU A 371 -13.77 -10.01 17.76
C LEU A 371 -14.15 -9.06 16.61
N LEU A 372 -14.79 -7.92 16.91
CA LEU A 372 -15.25 -6.98 15.89
C LEU A 372 -14.09 -6.30 15.16
N PHE A 373 -13.04 -5.90 15.87
CA PHE A 373 -11.83 -5.37 15.27
C PHE A 373 -11.11 -6.40 14.40
N PHE A 374 -11.12 -7.67 14.80
CA PHE A 374 -10.60 -8.74 13.96
C PHE A 374 -11.44 -8.94 12.68
N ARG A 375 -12.78 -8.88 12.76
CA ARG A 375 -13.63 -8.91 11.54
C ARG A 375 -13.40 -7.70 10.65
N GLN A 376 -13.19 -6.53 11.25
CA GLN A 376 -12.87 -5.29 10.55
C GLN A 376 -11.55 -5.42 9.77
N SER A 377 -10.50 -6.00 10.36
CA SER A 377 -9.21 -6.18 9.67
C SER A 377 -9.36 -7.06 8.42
N LEU A 378 -10.13 -8.16 8.51
CA LEU A 378 -10.39 -9.05 7.36
C LEU A 378 -11.10 -8.33 6.19
N LEU A 379 -12.04 -7.42 6.49
CA LEU A 379 -12.71 -6.62 5.47
C LEU A 379 -11.79 -5.55 4.87
N LEU A 380 -10.97 -4.91 5.70
CA LEU A 380 -10.00 -3.91 5.25
C LEU A 380 -8.92 -4.51 4.35
N LEU A 381 -8.48 -5.74 4.62
CA LEU A 381 -7.59 -6.49 3.70
C LEU A 381 -8.26 -6.74 2.35
N ARG A 382 -9.54 -7.13 2.32
CA ARG A 382 -10.30 -7.31 1.07
C ARG A 382 -10.48 -6.03 0.27
N LEU A 383 -10.54 -4.89 0.96
CA LEU A 383 -10.63 -3.55 0.37
C LEU A 383 -9.26 -2.94 0.03
N ASN A 384 -8.18 -3.72 0.14
CA ASN A 384 -6.81 -3.28 -0.12
C ASN A 384 -6.38 -2.08 0.76
N CYS A 385 -6.75 -2.11 2.04
CA CYS A 385 -6.38 -1.12 3.06
C CYS A 385 -5.51 -1.76 4.16
N PRO A 386 -4.28 -2.22 3.86
CA PRO A 386 -3.47 -3.03 4.77
C PRO A 386 -3.07 -2.29 6.05
N GLU A 387 -2.78 -1.00 5.99
CA GLU A 387 -2.44 -0.20 7.17
C GLU A 387 -3.60 -0.10 8.15
N ALA A 388 -4.80 0.17 7.64
CA ALA A 388 -6.02 0.21 8.46
C ALA A 388 -6.32 -1.18 9.02
N ALA A 389 -6.14 -2.24 8.23
CA ALA A 389 -6.30 -3.61 8.68
C ALA A 389 -5.36 -3.96 9.85
N MET A 390 -4.07 -3.60 9.73
CA MET A 390 -3.08 -3.81 10.79
C MET A 390 -3.41 -3.03 12.05
N ARG A 391 -3.85 -1.76 11.93
CA ARG A 391 -4.36 -0.98 13.08
C ARG A 391 -5.54 -1.66 13.75
N SER A 392 -6.53 -2.14 12.98
CA SER A 392 -7.67 -2.89 13.52
C SER A 392 -7.22 -4.17 14.21
N LEU A 393 -6.26 -4.91 13.66
CA LEU A 393 -5.75 -6.14 14.27
C LEU A 393 -4.99 -5.87 15.59
N GLN A 394 -4.24 -4.77 15.66
CA GLN A 394 -3.61 -4.31 16.90
C GLN A 394 -4.66 -3.92 17.96
N LEU A 395 -5.75 -3.23 17.56
CA LEU A 395 -6.87 -2.93 18.45
C LEU A 395 -7.59 -4.21 18.91
N ALA A 396 -7.72 -5.21 18.04
CA ALA A 396 -8.28 -6.52 18.40
C ALA A 396 -7.47 -7.17 19.54
N ARG A 397 -6.13 -7.15 19.42
CA ARG A 397 -5.19 -7.61 20.45
C ARG A 397 -5.31 -6.83 21.75
N GLN A 398 -5.41 -5.50 21.69
CA GLN A 398 -5.55 -4.65 22.89
C GLN A 398 -6.87 -4.89 23.63
N HIS A 399 -7.94 -5.17 22.88
CA HIS A 399 -9.28 -5.43 23.40
C HIS A 399 -9.63 -6.92 23.50
N ALA A 400 -8.62 -7.81 23.50
CA ALA A 400 -8.84 -9.23 23.68
C ALA A 400 -9.46 -9.51 25.05
N ALA A 401 -10.51 -10.32 25.10
CA ALA A 401 -11.22 -10.65 26.33
C ALA A 401 -10.48 -11.71 27.17
N SER A 402 -9.50 -12.41 26.58
CA SER A 402 -8.75 -13.49 27.22
C SER A 402 -7.36 -13.67 26.60
N ASP A 403 -6.48 -14.36 27.32
CA ASP A 403 -5.12 -14.62 26.86
C ASP A 403 -5.05 -15.47 25.60
N HIS A 404 -5.91 -16.50 25.47
CA HIS A 404 -5.91 -17.33 24.27
C HIS A 404 -6.33 -16.53 23.02
N GLU A 405 -7.28 -15.60 23.16
CA GLU A 405 -7.72 -14.71 22.08
C GLU A 405 -6.61 -13.72 21.71
N ARG A 406 -5.92 -13.15 22.70
CA ARG A 406 -4.75 -12.28 22.49
C ARG A 406 -3.66 -12.98 21.68
N LEU A 407 -3.37 -14.24 22.00
CA LEU A 407 -2.38 -15.05 21.26
C LEU A 407 -2.81 -15.31 19.81
N VAL A 408 -4.10 -15.51 19.54
CA VAL A 408 -4.61 -15.62 18.16
C VAL A 408 -4.34 -14.35 17.38
N TYR A 409 -4.63 -13.18 17.95
CA TYR A 409 -4.40 -11.91 17.26
C TYR A 409 -2.91 -11.61 17.09
N GLU A 410 -2.07 -11.91 18.08
CA GLU A 410 -0.61 -11.86 17.92
C GLU A 410 -0.13 -12.78 16.81
N GLY A 411 -0.69 -13.98 16.72
CA GLY A 411 -0.37 -14.93 15.66
C GLY A 411 -0.74 -14.44 14.25
N TRP A 412 -1.91 -13.79 14.09
CA TRP A 412 -2.28 -13.14 12.82
C TRP A 412 -1.36 -11.96 12.47
N ILE A 413 -0.97 -11.13 13.46
CA ILE A 413 -0.03 -10.02 13.23
C ILE A 413 1.32 -10.55 12.74
N LEU A 414 1.83 -11.61 13.37
CA LEU A 414 3.08 -12.25 12.98
C LEU A 414 2.99 -12.86 11.58
N TYR A 415 1.88 -13.56 11.28
CA TYR A 415 1.62 -14.10 9.95
C TYR A 415 1.60 -13.00 8.88
N ASP A 416 0.81 -11.94 9.08
CA ASP A 416 0.68 -10.82 8.13
C ASP A 416 1.98 -10.01 7.96
N THR A 417 2.92 -10.11 8.91
CA THR A 417 4.25 -9.48 8.84
C THR A 417 5.36 -10.42 8.36
N GLY A 418 5.01 -11.63 7.91
CA GLY A 418 5.95 -12.60 7.33
C GLY A 418 6.62 -13.55 8.33
N HIS A 419 6.31 -13.46 9.62
CA HIS A 419 6.84 -14.31 10.69
C HIS A 419 5.95 -15.55 10.90
N CYS A 420 5.73 -16.33 9.84
CA CYS A 420 4.75 -17.43 9.81
C CYS A 420 4.98 -18.50 10.90
N GLU A 421 6.23 -18.90 11.14
CA GLU A 421 6.58 -19.90 12.16
C GLU A 421 6.26 -19.42 13.59
N GLU A 422 6.53 -18.15 13.89
CA GLU A 422 6.18 -17.57 15.19
C GLU A 422 4.67 -17.45 15.35
N GLY A 423 3.97 -17.10 14.26
CA GLY A 423 2.50 -17.08 14.21
C GLY A 423 1.89 -18.47 14.46
N LEU A 424 2.48 -19.53 13.89
CA LEU A 424 2.07 -20.91 14.13
C LEU A 424 2.25 -21.31 15.60
N ARG A 425 3.40 -20.98 16.20
CA ARG A 425 3.64 -21.23 17.62
C ARG A 425 2.61 -20.52 18.51
N LYS A 426 2.23 -19.29 18.18
CA LYS A 426 1.19 -18.55 18.90
C LYS A 426 -0.18 -19.22 18.80
N ALA A 427 -0.52 -19.79 17.65
CA ALA A 427 -1.74 -20.57 17.50
C ALA A 427 -1.72 -21.83 18.38
N GLU A 428 -0.58 -22.52 18.48
CA GLU A 428 -0.41 -23.70 19.33
C GLU A 428 -0.51 -23.38 20.82
N GLU A 429 0.17 -22.31 21.27
CA GLU A 429 0.06 -21.79 22.62
C GLU A 429 -1.41 -21.48 22.96
N SER A 430 -2.14 -20.80 22.06
CA SER A 430 -3.56 -20.51 22.23
C SER A 430 -4.42 -21.78 22.37
N ILE A 431 -4.22 -22.77 21.49
CA ILE A 431 -4.96 -24.05 21.52
C ILE A 431 -4.71 -24.80 22.83
N SER A 432 -3.48 -24.75 23.36
CA SER A 432 -3.12 -25.41 24.62
C SER A 432 -3.85 -24.82 25.84
N ILE A 433 -4.17 -23.52 25.80
CA ILE A 433 -4.96 -22.83 26.83
C ILE A 433 -6.45 -23.12 26.62
N GLN A 434 -6.95 -22.86 25.40
CA GLN A 434 -8.35 -23.05 25.05
C GLN A 434 -8.50 -23.37 23.56
N ARG A 435 -9.15 -24.50 23.27
CA ARG A 435 -9.58 -24.86 21.93
C ARG A 435 -10.60 -23.86 21.40
N SER A 436 -10.22 -23.08 20.39
CA SER A 436 -11.08 -22.08 19.76
C SER A 436 -11.05 -22.22 18.24
N PHE A 437 -12.14 -21.80 17.58
CA PHE A 437 -12.22 -21.82 16.13
C PHE A 437 -11.06 -21.05 15.50
N GLU A 438 -10.80 -19.84 15.99
CA GLU A 438 -9.82 -18.94 15.36
C GLU A 438 -8.37 -19.42 15.53
N ALA A 439 -8.05 -20.09 16.63
CA ALA A 439 -6.71 -20.66 16.83
C ALA A 439 -6.46 -21.86 15.90
N PHE A 440 -7.43 -22.78 15.76
CA PHE A 440 -7.33 -23.87 14.78
C PHE A 440 -7.28 -23.35 13.35
N PHE A 441 -8.09 -22.34 13.03
CA PHE A 441 -8.14 -21.74 11.70
C PHE A 441 -6.81 -21.05 11.36
N LEU A 442 -6.24 -20.26 12.27
CA LEU A 442 -4.93 -19.63 12.09
C LEU A 442 -3.84 -20.69 11.87
N LYS A 443 -3.81 -21.73 12.72
CA LYS A 443 -2.82 -22.82 12.58
C LYS A 443 -2.94 -23.52 11.23
N ALA A 444 -4.17 -23.83 10.79
CA ALA A 444 -4.42 -24.43 9.49
C ALA A 444 -3.95 -23.54 8.33
N TYR A 445 -4.18 -22.22 8.45
CA TYR A 445 -3.82 -21.25 7.42
C TYR A 445 -2.30 -21.06 7.33
N ALA A 446 -1.63 -20.83 8.46
CA ALA A 446 -0.18 -20.67 8.52
C ALA A 446 0.57 -21.94 8.03
N LEU A 447 0.06 -23.12 8.37
CA LEU A 447 0.66 -24.39 7.93
C LEU A 447 0.48 -24.66 6.43
N ALA A 448 -0.67 -24.28 5.87
CA ALA A 448 -0.92 -24.42 4.44
C ALA A 448 -0.01 -23.53 3.59
N ASP A 449 0.42 -22.40 4.14
CA ASP A 449 1.30 -21.43 3.47
C ASP A 449 2.80 -21.79 3.61
N SER A 450 3.20 -22.38 4.74
CA SER A 450 4.62 -22.66 5.03
C SER A 450 5.18 -23.95 4.40
N ASN A 451 4.35 -24.96 4.11
CA ASN A 451 4.84 -26.27 3.64
C ASN A 451 3.97 -26.90 2.54
N ILE A 452 4.53 -27.00 1.34
CA ILE A 452 3.94 -27.60 0.13
C ILE A 452 4.28 -29.11 0.06
N ASP A 453 4.05 -29.87 1.14
CA ASP A 453 4.20 -31.33 1.13
C ASP A 453 2.81 -31.98 1.21
N PRO A 454 2.46 -32.96 0.37
CA PRO A 454 1.20 -33.72 0.47
C PRO A 454 0.86 -34.24 1.88
N SER A 455 1.85 -34.47 2.75
CA SER A 455 1.62 -34.86 4.15
C SER A 455 0.93 -33.76 4.98
N THR A 456 1.15 -32.48 4.68
CA THR A 456 0.58 -31.35 5.41
C THR A 456 -0.90 -31.16 5.13
N SER A 457 -1.37 -31.52 3.94
CA SER A 457 -2.79 -31.40 3.57
C SER A 457 -3.69 -32.21 4.49
N SER A 458 -3.26 -33.40 4.92
CA SER A 458 -4.00 -34.23 5.88
C SER A 458 -4.13 -33.57 7.27
N THR A 459 -3.05 -32.93 7.73
CA THR A 459 -3.02 -32.17 8.99
C THR A 459 -3.90 -30.93 8.90
N VAL A 460 -3.84 -30.18 7.80
CA VAL A 460 -4.68 -29.00 7.56
C VAL A 460 -6.17 -29.36 7.55
N VAL A 461 -6.54 -30.47 6.89
CA VAL A 461 -7.91 -31.02 6.93
C VAL A 461 -8.35 -31.27 8.37
N SER A 462 -7.54 -32.00 9.15
CA SER A 462 -7.86 -32.29 10.55
C SER A 462 -8.01 -31.02 11.40
N LEU A 463 -7.17 -30.00 11.16
CA LEU A 463 -7.25 -28.72 11.87
C LEU A 463 -8.53 -27.95 11.52
N LEU A 464 -8.92 -27.92 10.24
CA LEU A 464 -10.15 -27.26 9.80
C LEU A 464 -11.41 -27.98 10.30
N GLU A 465 -11.39 -29.31 10.34
CA GLU A 465 -12.47 -30.11 10.96
C GLU A 465 -12.57 -29.83 12.47
N ASP A 466 -11.44 -29.73 13.16
CA ASP A 466 -11.40 -29.37 14.57
C ASP A 466 -11.88 -27.92 14.81
N ALA A 467 -11.56 -26.99 13.92
CA ALA A 467 -12.11 -25.64 13.94
C ALA A 467 -13.65 -25.68 13.82
N LEU A 468 -14.20 -26.46 12.90
CA LEU A 468 -15.64 -26.57 12.67
C LEU A 468 -16.41 -27.18 13.86
N LYS A 469 -15.75 -27.98 14.70
CA LYS A 469 -16.30 -28.50 15.97
C LYS A 469 -16.40 -27.43 17.06
N CYS A 470 -15.62 -26.35 16.98
CA CYS A 470 -15.67 -25.24 17.93
C CYS A 470 -16.86 -24.30 17.67
N PRO A 471 -17.37 -23.60 18.71
CA PRO A 471 -18.33 -22.50 18.52
C PRO A 471 -17.75 -21.40 17.64
N SER A 472 -18.52 -20.94 16.65
CA SER A 472 -18.15 -19.84 15.75
C SER A 472 -19.39 -19.35 15.01
N ASP A 473 -19.32 -18.12 14.49
CA ASP A 473 -20.37 -17.53 13.67
C ASP A 473 -20.48 -18.23 12.31
N ARG A 474 -21.62 -18.03 11.63
CA ARG A 474 -21.86 -18.64 10.31
C ARG A 474 -20.91 -18.11 9.22
N LEU A 475 -20.40 -16.88 9.37
CA LEU A 475 -19.50 -16.27 8.39
C LEU A 475 -18.16 -17.02 8.33
N ARG A 476 -17.55 -17.24 9.49
CA ARG A 476 -16.29 -17.97 9.61
C ARG A 476 -16.44 -19.45 9.32
N LYS A 477 -17.52 -20.08 9.77
CA LYS A 477 -17.79 -21.48 9.39
C LYS A 477 -17.87 -21.64 7.87
N GLY A 478 -18.46 -20.67 7.16
CA GLY A 478 -18.45 -20.62 5.70
C GLY A 478 -17.04 -20.57 5.10
N GLN A 479 -16.16 -19.75 5.67
CA GLN A 479 -14.76 -19.66 5.25
C GLN A 479 -13.97 -20.96 5.52
N ALA A 480 -14.16 -21.59 6.68
CA ALA A 480 -13.52 -22.88 6.98
C ALA A 480 -13.99 -23.99 6.04
N LEU A 481 -15.30 -24.10 5.76
CA LEU A 481 -15.82 -25.06 4.80
C LEU A 481 -15.31 -24.80 3.38
N ASN A 482 -15.21 -23.54 2.97
CA ASN A 482 -14.63 -23.19 1.67
C ASN A 482 -13.15 -23.58 1.56
N ASN A 483 -12.36 -23.31 2.60
CA ASN A 483 -10.94 -23.65 2.64
C ASN A 483 -10.74 -25.17 2.69
N LEU A 484 -11.54 -25.87 3.51
CA LEU A 484 -11.54 -27.33 3.59
C LEU A 484 -11.87 -27.96 2.24
N GLY A 485 -12.86 -27.43 1.53
CA GLY A 485 -13.17 -27.83 0.16
C GLY A 485 -11.98 -27.65 -0.78
N SER A 486 -11.22 -26.55 -0.66
CA SER A 486 -10.02 -26.32 -1.49
C SER A 486 -8.94 -27.37 -1.23
N VAL A 487 -8.65 -27.66 0.04
CA VAL A 487 -7.66 -28.68 0.41
C VAL A 487 -8.10 -30.06 -0.08
N TYR A 488 -9.41 -30.38 -0.04
CA TYR A 488 -9.92 -31.63 -0.62
C TYR A 488 -9.78 -31.68 -2.14
N VAL A 489 -9.95 -30.56 -2.85
CA VAL A 489 -9.65 -30.49 -4.30
C VAL A 489 -8.18 -30.79 -4.55
N ASP A 490 -7.28 -30.19 -3.77
CA ASP A 490 -5.83 -30.39 -3.94
C ASP A 490 -5.41 -31.83 -3.59
N CYS A 491 -6.18 -32.52 -2.74
CA CYS A 491 -6.05 -33.96 -2.46
C CYS A 491 -6.82 -34.87 -3.45
N GLU A 492 -7.36 -34.33 -4.55
CA GLU A 492 -8.19 -35.04 -5.55
C GLU A 492 -9.49 -35.68 -5.01
N LYS A 493 -9.92 -35.34 -3.79
CA LYS A 493 -11.15 -35.82 -3.16
C LYS A 493 -12.35 -34.94 -3.55
N LEU A 494 -12.70 -34.97 -4.84
CA LEU A 494 -13.68 -34.06 -5.44
C LEU A 494 -15.09 -34.16 -4.85
N ASP A 495 -15.52 -35.34 -4.41
CA ASP A 495 -16.85 -35.54 -3.81
C ASP A 495 -16.96 -34.82 -2.44
N LEU A 496 -15.96 -35.02 -1.58
CA LEU A 496 -15.89 -34.34 -0.28
C LEU A 496 -15.75 -32.82 -0.46
N ALA A 497 -14.99 -32.38 -1.47
CA ALA A 497 -14.90 -30.95 -1.80
C ALA A 497 -16.27 -30.36 -2.19
N ALA A 498 -17.01 -31.03 -3.07
CA ALA A 498 -18.35 -30.60 -3.49
C ALA A 498 -19.31 -30.52 -2.29
N GLU A 499 -19.26 -31.48 -1.37
CA GLU A 499 -20.08 -31.47 -0.14
C GLU A 499 -19.73 -30.30 0.78
N CYS A 500 -18.43 -29.99 0.93
CA CYS A 500 -17.97 -28.84 1.71
C CYS A 500 -18.47 -27.52 1.11
N TYR A 501 -18.34 -27.33 -0.21
CA TYR A 501 -18.83 -26.13 -0.88
C TYR A 501 -20.37 -26.02 -0.83
N ALA A 502 -21.09 -27.12 -1.03
CA ALA A 502 -22.54 -27.16 -0.88
C ALA A 502 -22.97 -26.78 0.55
N SER A 503 -22.24 -27.26 1.56
CA SER A 503 -22.47 -26.91 2.96
C SER A 503 -22.17 -25.43 3.24
N ALA A 504 -21.10 -24.87 2.68
CA ALA A 504 -20.79 -23.45 2.75
C ALA A 504 -21.88 -22.58 2.10
N LEU A 505 -22.42 -23.00 0.95
CA LEU A 505 -23.51 -22.31 0.27
C LEU A 505 -24.84 -22.38 1.06
N LYS A 506 -25.12 -23.48 1.77
CA LYS A 506 -26.30 -23.59 2.66
C LYS A 506 -26.27 -22.55 3.78
N ILE A 507 -25.08 -22.17 4.25
CA ILE A 507 -24.88 -21.06 5.21
C ILE A 507 -24.52 -19.74 4.52
N ARG A 508 -24.95 -19.56 3.26
CA ARG A 508 -24.83 -18.33 2.46
C ARG A 508 -23.41 -17.80 2.26
N HIS A 509 -22.39 -18.67 2.30
CA HIS A 509 -21.04 -18.28 1.93
C HIS A 509 -20.88 -18.23 0.40
N THR A 510 -21.28 -17.11 -0.21
CA THR A 510 -21.42 -16.97 -1.67
C THR A 510 -20.15 -17.30 -2.47
N ARG A 511 -18.96 -17.04 -1.92
CA ARG A 511 -17.67 -17.36 -2.58
C ARG A 511 -17.46 -18.87 -2.84
N ALA A 512 -18.16 -19.75 -2.14
CA ALA A 512 -18.09 -21.20 -2.37
C ALA A 512 -18.55 -21.64 -3.77
N HIS A 513 -19.32 -20.80 -4.48
CA HIS A 513 -19.63 -21.03 -5.90
C HIS A 513 -18.35 -21.16 -6.75
N GLN A 514 -17.30 -20.40 -6.45
CA GLN A 514 -16.01 -20.49 -7.14
C GLN A 514 -15.35 -21.86 -6.94
N GLY A 515 -15.36 -22.37 -5.71
CA GLY A 515 -14.81 -23.68 -5.40
C GLY A 515 -15.59 -24.82 -6.07
N LEU A 516 -16.92 -24.73 -6.07
CA LEU A 516 -17.78 -25.71 -6.74
C LEU A 516 -17.60 -25.70 -8.26
N ALA A 517 -17.41 -24.53 -8.86
CA ALA A 517 -17.06 -24.42 -10.28
C ALA A 517 -15.74 -25.12 -10.60
N ARG A 518 -14.70 -24.96 -9.76
CA ARG A 518 -13.42 -25.69 -9.89
C ARG A 518 -13.64 -27.21 -9.85
N VAL A 519 -14.49 -27.70 -8.95
CA VAL A 519 -14.83 -29.14 -8.88
C VAL A 519 -15.51 -29.63 -10.17
N HIS A 520 -16.49 -28.88 -10.69
CA HIS A 520 -17.14 -29.24 -11.96
C HIS A 520 -16.16 -29.28 -13.13
N PHE A 521 -15.25 -28.31 -13.19
CA PHE A 521 -14.22 -28.27 -14.22
C PHE A 521 -13.27 -29.47 -14.14
N LEU A 522 -12.80 -29.84 -12.93
CA LEU A 522 -11.93 -31.01 -12.73
C LEU A 522 -12.63 -32.34 -13.04
N ARG A 523 -13.96 -32.40 -12.94
CA ARG A 523 -14.78 -33.53 -13.43
C ARG A 523 -15.01 -33.52 -14.95
N GLY A 524 -14.40 -32.59 -15.68
CA GLY A 524 -14.56 -32.43 -17.13
C GLY A 524 -15.84 -31.72 -17.57
N ASN A 525 -16.63 -31.17 -16.63
CA ASN A 525 -17.88 -30.48 -16.95
C ASN A 525 -17.70 -28.96 -16.95
N ARG A 526 -17.18 -28.44 -18.07
CA ARG A 526 -16.87 -27.01 -18.25
C ARG A 526 -18.12 -26.12 -18.28
N SER A 527 -19.23 -26.60 -18.85
CA SER A 527 -20.49 -25.84 -18.89
C SER A 527 -21.08 -25.66 -17.49
N ALA A 528 -21.09 -26.71 -16.66
CA ALA A 528 -21.55 -26.61 -15.29
C ALA A 528 -20.66 -25.66 -14.45
N ALA A 529 -19.34 -25.67 -14.68
CA ALA A 529 -18.44 -24.72 -14.03
C ALA A 529 -18.77 -23.26 -14.40
N TYR A 530 -19.04 -22.99 -15.69
CA TYR A 530 -19.43 -21.68 -16.18
C TYR A 530 -20.77 -21.21 -15.60
N GLU A 531 -21.78 -22.09 -15.58
CA GLU A 531 -23.09 -21.79 -14.97
C GLU A 531 -22.97 -21.51 -13.47
N GLU A 532 -22.14 -22.26 -12.76
CA GLU A 532 -21.95 -22.06 -11.32
C GLU A 532 -21.28 -20.72 -11.01
N MET A 533 -20.30 -20.31 -11.83
CA MET A 533 -19.71 -18.97 -11.74
C MET A 533 -20.70 -17.86 -12.10
N THR A 534 -21.66 -18.12 -12.99
CA THR A 534 -22.71 -17.15 -13.33
C THR A 534 -23.60 -16.86 -12.12
N LYS A 535 -23.93 -17.89 -11.32
CA LYS A 535 -24.66 -17.71 -10.05
C LYS A 535 -23.88 -16.85 -9.04
N LEU A 536 -22.55 -16.93 -9.02
CA LEU A 536 -21.71 -16.06 -8.20
C LEU A 536 -21.80 -14.60 -8.65
N ILE A 537 -21.72 -14.35 -9.96
CA ILE A 537 -21.78 -13.01 -10.56
C ILE A 537 -23.12 -12.32 -10.25
N GLU A 538 -24.24 -13.07 -10.30
CA GLU A 538 -25.58 -12.56 -10.00
C GLU A 538 -25.76 -12.15 -8.52
N LYS A 539 -25.07 -12.83 -7.60
CA LYS A 539 -25.23 -12.61 -6.15
C LYS A 539 -24.24 -11.62 -5.54
N ALA A 540 -23.06 -11.47 -6.14
CA ALA A 540 -22.00 -10.62 -5.60
C ALA A 540 -22.17 -9.17 -6.05
N ARG A 541 -22.18 -8.22 -5.10
CA ARG A 541 -22.20 -6.78 -5.43
C ARG A 541 -20.92 -6.31 -6.11
N ASN A 542 -19.78 -6.90 -5.74
CA ASN A 542 -18.50 -6.73 -6.43
C ASN A 542 -18.07 -8.08 -7.03
N ASN A 543 -18.12 -8.18 -8.36
CA ASN A 543 -18.04 -9.45 -9.08
C ASN A 543 -16.90 -9.51 -10.12
N ALA A 544 -16.00 -8.53 -10.12
CA ALA A 544 -14.91 -8.50 -11.09
C ALA A 544 -13.97 -9.73 -10.97
N SER A 545 -13.73 -10.25 -9.76
CA SER A 545 -12.99 -11.51 -9.58
C SER A 545 -13.76 -12.72 -10.08
N ALA A 546 -15.09 -12.68 -10.04
CA ALA A 546 -15.93 -13.75 -10.51
C ALA A 546 -15.94 -13.83 -12.05
N TYR A 547 -15.97 -12.68 -12.74
CA TYR A 547 -15.76 -12.63 -14.20
C TYR A 547 -14.39 -13.18 -14.60
N GLU A 548 -13.32 -12.79 -13.88
CA GLU A 548 -11.97 -13.30 -14.14
C GLU A 548 -11.92 -14.82 -14.01
N LYS A 549 -12.44 -15.36 -12.90
CA LYS A 549 -12.46 -16.81 -12.67
C LYS A 549 -13.34 -17.56 -13.67
N ARG A 550 -14.48 -16.98 -14.08
CA ARG A 550 -15.35 -17.58 -15.10
C ARG A 550 -14.67 -17.67 -16.47
N SER A 551 -13.80 -16.71 -16.79
CA SER A 551 -13.07 -16.67 -18.07
C SER A 551 -12.19 -17.91 -18.30
N GLU A 552 -11.78 -18.61 -17.24
CA GLU A 552 -11.03 -19.87 -17.28
C GLU A 552 -11.91 -21.04 -17.80
N TYR A 553 -13.23 -20.95 -17.64
CA TYR A 553 -14.20 -22.00 -17.95
C TYR A 553 -14.97 -21.79 -19.26
N CYS A 554 -14.54 -20.91 -20.16
CA CYS A 554 -15.24 -20.67 -21.42
C CYS A 554 -14.33 -20.63 -22.65
N ASP A 555 -14.93 -20.65 -23.83
CA ASP A 555 -14.20 -20.58 -25.09
C ASP A 555 -13.69 -19.16 -25.36
N ARG A 556 -12.73 -19.02 -26.29
CA ARG A 556 -11.96 -17.79 -26.51
C ARG A 556 -12.79 -16.51 -26.62
N GLU A 557 -13.95 -16.54 -27.29
CA GLU A 557 -14.82 -15.37 -27.45
C GLU A 557 -15.49 -14.95 -26.13
N LEU A 558 -15.99 -15.93 -25.36
CA LEU A 558 -16.56 -15.69 -24.04
C LEU A 558 -15.49 -15.26 -23.03
N THR A 559 -14.29 -15.86 -23.11
CA THR A 559 -13.14 -15.46 -22.28
C THR A 559 -12.80 -13.99 -22.53
N ARG A 560 -12.78 -13.57 -23.80
CA ARG A 560 -12.55 -12.17 -24.15
C ARG A 560 -13.63 -11.26 -23.56
N ALA A 561 -14.91 -11.61 -23.71
CA ALA A 561 -16.01 -10.81 -23.18
C ALA A 561 -15.95 -10.68 -21.64
N ASP A 562 -15.67 -11.79 -20.93
CA ASP A 562 -15.51 -11.80 -19.48
C ASP A 562 -14.32 -10.93 -19.05
N LEU A 563 -13.16 -11.05 -19.70
CA LEU A 563 -11.98 -10.24 -19.37
C LEU A 563 -12.15 -8.75 -19.71
N GLU A 564 -12.90 -8.42 -20.75
CA GLU A 564 -13.32 -7.04 -21.02
C GLU A 564 -14.18 -6.49 -19.87
N MET A 565 -15.09 -7.30 -19.32
CA MET A 565 -15.87 -6.92 -18.13
C MET A 565 -14.98 -6.77 -16.88
N VAL A 566 -13.98 -7.63 -16.69
CA VAL A 566 -13.01 -7.49 -15.58
C VAL A 566 -12.34 -6.12 -15.64
N THR A 567 -11.77 -5.72 -16.78
CA THR A 567 -11.08 -4.41 -16.89
C THR A 567 -12.02 -3.21 -16.74
N LYS A 568 -13.31 -3.35 -17.07
CA LYS A 568 -14.32 -2.29 -16.86
C LYS A 568 -14.66 -2.08 -15.39
N LEU A 569 -14.78 -3.19 -14.65
CA LEU A 569 -15.17 -3.21 -13.24
C LEU A 569 -13.97 -2.98 -12.30
N ASP A 570 -12.82 -3.58 -12.63
CA ASP A 570 -11.59 -3.53 -11.86
C ASP A 570 -10.37 -3.57 -12.81
N PRO A 571 -9.91 -2.40 -13.26
CA PRO A 571 -8.74 -2.27 -14.12
C PRO A 571 -7.43 -2.59 -13.41
N LEU A 572 -7.42 -2.78 -12.09
CA LEU A 572 -6.21 -3.15 -11.35
C LEU A 572 -5.95 -4.66 -11.43
N ARG A 573 -6.88 -5.48 -11.95
CA ARG A 573 -6.60 -6.91 -12.16
C ARG A 573 -5.62 -7.12 -13.31
N VAL A 574 -4.60 -7.92 -13.04
CA VAL A 574 -3.44 -8.12 -13.92
C VAL A 574 -3.71 -9.16 -15.01
N TYR A 575 -4.51 -10.19 -14.70
CA TYR A 575 -4.74 -11.32 -15.60
C TYR A 575 -5.32 -10.93 -16.98
N PRO A 576 -6.31 -10.02 -17.10
CA PRO A 576 -6.83 -9.61 -18.40
C PRO A 576 -5.75 -9.07 -19.36
N TYR A 577 -4.82 -8.25 -18.85
CA TYR A 577 -3.75 -7.67 -19.67
C TYR A 577 -2.74 -8.72 -20.10
N ARG A 578 -2.35 -9.64 -19.21
CA ARG A 578 -1.48 -10.78 -19.53
C ARG A 578 -2.08 -11.65 -20.62
N TYR A 579 -3.36 -12.01 -20.46
CA TYR A 579 -4.07 -12.85 -21.43
C TYR A 579 -4.15 -12.18 -22.80
N ARG A 580 -4.58 -10.91 -22.86
CA ARG A 580 -4.66 -10.16 -24.12
C ARG A 580 -3.31 -10.03 -24.81
N ALA A 581 -2.25 -9.73 -24.05
CA ALA A 581 -0.91 -9.60 -24.60
C ALA A 581 -0.37 -10.94 -25.12
N ALA A 582 -0.60 -12.05 -24.41
CA ALA A 582 -0.26 -13.40 -24.88
C ALA A 582 -1.01 -13.76 -26.19
N VAL A 583 -2.31 -13.51 -26.26
CA VAL A 583 -3.11 -13.73 -27.49
C VAL A 583 -2.61 -12.88 -28.66
N LEU A 584 -2.09 -11.68 -28.40
CA LEU A 584 -1.47 -10.83 -29.43
C LEU A 584 -0.12 -11.38 -29.88
N MET A 585 0.69 -11.91 -28.97
CA MET A 585 1.94 -12.60 -29.31
C MET A 585 1.69 -13.85 -30.16
N ASP A 586 0.71 -14.68 -29.80
CA ASP A 586 0.31 -15.86 -30.59
C ASP A 586 -0.15 -15.50 -32.01
N LYS A 587 -0.60 -14.25 -32.21
CA LYS A 587 -1.02 -13.70 -33.50
C LYS A 587 0.09 -12.95 -34.23
N HIS A 588 1.35 -13.03 -33.77
CA HIS A 588 2.50 -12.30 -34.33
C HIS A 588 2.28 -10.77 -34.38
N LYS A 589 1.65 -10.22 -33.34
CA LYS A 589 1.42 -8.78 -33.14
C LYS A 589 2.24 -8.30 -31.95
N GLU A 590 3.56 -8.52 -31.99
CA GLU A 590 4.48 -8.31 -30.87
C GLU A 590 4.44 -6.88 -30.34
N GLN A 591 4.41 -5.90 -31.25
CA GLN A 591 4.35 -4.48 -30.89
C GLN A 591 3.01 -4.08 -30.26
N GLU A 592 1.89 -4.73 -30.61
CA GLU A 592 0.61 -4.49 -29.94
C GLU A 592 0.60 -5.13 -28.54
N ALA A 593 1.20 -6.33 -28.40
CA ALA A 593 1.33 -7.02 -27.12
C ALA A 593 2.15 -6.20 -26.10
N ILE A 594 3.32 -5.67 -26.52
CA ILE A 594 4.15 -4.80 -25.68
C ILE A 594 3.42 -3.52 -25.30
N ARG A 595 2.64 -2.94 -26.23
CA ARG A 595 1.82 -1.74 -25.96
C ARG A 595 0.71 -2.02 -24.94
N GLU A 596 0.06 -3.18 -25.01
CA GLU A 596 -0.96 -3.61 -24.04
C GLU A 596 -0.38 -3.65 -22.62
N LEU A 597 0.76 -4.32 -22.44
CA LEU A 597 1.45 -4.40 -21.15
C LEU A 597 1.95 -3.02 -20.70
N THR A 598 2.48 -2.22 -21.62
CA THR A 598 2.97 -0.88 -21.31
C THR A 598 1.89 0.05 -20.79
N ARG A 599 0.68 -0.03 -21.37
CA ARG A 599 -0.47 0.73 -20.88
C ARG A 599 -0.85 0.31 -19.46
N ALA A 600 -0.92 -0.99 -19.18
CA ALA A 600 -1.23 -1.49 -17.84
C ALA A 600 -0.18 -1.08 -16.79
N ILE A 601 1.10 -1.25 -17.12
CA ILE A 601 2.24 -0.90 -16.25
C ILE A 601 2.26 0.60 -15.92
N ALA A 602 1.77 1.46 -16.82
CA ALA A 602 1.76 2.90 -16.61
C ALA A 602 0.91 3.35 -15.41
N PHE A 603 -0.17 2.63 -15.08
CA PHE A 603 -1.04 2.94 -13.94
C PHE A 603 -0.99 1.88 -12.82
N LYS A 604 -0.51 0.67 -13.11
CA LYS A 604 -0.24 -0.37 -12.12
C LYS A 604 1.03 -1.12 -12.49
N ALA A 605 2.14 -0.73 -11.88
CA ALA A 605 3.37 -1.50 -11.94
C ALA A 605 3.19 -2.80 -11.15
N ASP A 606 3.38 -3.94 -11.81
CA ASP A 606 3.20 -5.28 -11.24
C ASP A 606 4.32 -6.19 -11.73
N LEU A 607 4.81 -7.03 -10.81
CA LEU A 607 5.94 -7.94 -11.04
C LEU A 607 5.71 -8.86 -12.24
N HIS A 608 4.50 -9.42 -12.39
CA HIS A 608 4.17 -10.34 -13.49
C HIS A 608 4.06 -9.61 -14.83
N LEU A 609 3.56 -8.38 -14.84
CA LEU A 609 3.51 -7.56 -16.06
C LEU A 609 4.91 -7.17 -16.52
N LEU A 610 5.77 -6.76 -15.59
CA LEU A 610 7.17 -6.42 -15.87
C LEU A 610 7.94 -7.64 -16.39
N HIS A 611 7.79 -8.80 -15.73
CA HIS A 611 8.41 -10.04 -16.20
C HIS A 611 7.94 -10.40 -17.62
N LEU A 612 6.63 -10.42 -17.86
CA LEU A 612 6.10 -10.77 -19.18
C LEU A 612 6.56 -9.78 -20.27
N ARG A 613 6.60 -8.48 -19.97
CA ARG A 613 7.08 -7.48 -20.94
C ARG A 613 8.59 -7.59 -21.19
N ALA A 614 9.37 -7.93 -20.17
CA ALA A 614 10.81 -8.20 -20.32
C ALA A 614 11.06 -9.38 -21.26
N ALA A 615 10.32 -10.48 -21.08
CA ALA A 615 10.38 -11.64 -21.98
C ALA A 615 9.95 -11.29 -23.42
N PHE A 616 8.96 -10.42 -23.59
CA PHE A 616 8.53 -9.95 -24.91
C PHE A 616 9.59 -9.06 -25.58
N HIS A 617 10.26 -8.20 -24.81
CA HIS A 617 11.39 -7.41 -25.30
C HIS A 617 12.59 -8.29 -25.68
N GLU A 618 12.89 -9.33 -24.89
CA GLU A 618 13.90 -10.34 -25.23
C GLU A 618 13.59 -11.00 -26.57
N HIS A 619 12.35 -11.46 -26.76
CA HIS A 619 11.91 -12.14 -27.98
C HIS A 619 12.08 -11.28 -29.25
N ILE A 620 11.87 -9.96 -29.16
CA ILE A 620 12.07 -9.04 -30.29
C ILE A 620 13.50 -8.50 -30.40
N GLY A 621 14.42 -8.90 -29.51
CA GLY A 621 15.82 -8.48 -29.49
C GLY A 621 16.09 -7.11 -28.84
N ASP A 622 15.12 -6.51 -28.13
CA ASP A 622 15.30 -5.27 -27.39
C ASP A 622 15.82 -5.54 -25.97
N ILE A 623 17.09 -5.92 -25.88
CA ILE A 623 17.76 -6.25 -24.61
C ILE A 623 17.76 -5.07 -23.64
N THR A 624 17.83 -3.84 -24.16
CA THR A 624 17.87 -2.62 -23.32
C THR A 624 16.58 -2.41 -22.54
N SER A 625 15.43 -2.56 -23.20
CA SER A 625 14.13 -2.47 -22.52
C SER A 625 13.88 -3.67 -21.61
N ALA A 626 14.32 -4.87 -22.00
CA ALA A 626 14.23 -6.06 -21.15
C ALA A 626 14.99 -5.86 -19.83
N LEU A 627 16.26 -5.42 -19.89
CA LEU A 627 17.07 -5.11 -18.71
C LEU A 627 16.45 -4.03 -17.82
N ARG A 628 15.81 -3.02 -18.41
CA ARG A 628 15.10 -1.98 -17.66
C ARG A 628 13.96 -2.59 -16.86
N ASP A 629 13.16 -3.45 -17.47
CA ASP A 629 12.05 -4.13 -16.81
C ASP A 629 12.55 -5.12 -15.75
N CYS A 630 13.69 -5.79 -15.97
CA CYS A 630 14.36 -6.61 -14.95
C CYS A 630 14.74 -5.79 -13.71
N ARG A 631 15.38 -4.64 -13.90
CA ARG A 631 15.74 -3.76 -12.79
C ARG A 631 14.52 -3.28 -12.02
N ALA A 632 13.44 -2.93 -12.72
CA ALA A 632 12.19 -2.53 -12.09
C ALA A 632 11.57 -3.68 -11.28
N ALA A 633 11.54 -4.89 -11.83
CA ALA A 633 11.03 -6.08 -11.14
C ALA A 633 11.88 -6.43 -9.90
N LEU A 634 13.20 -6.44 -10.03
CA LEU A 634 14.13 -6.72 -8.92
C LEU A 634 14.15 -5.63 -7.84
N SER A 635 13.71 -4.41 -8.18
CA SER A 635 13.50 -3.36 -7.19
C SER A 635 12.24 -3.60 -6.35
N MET A 636 11.26 -4.35 -6.87
CA MET A 636 10.06 -4.76 -6.14
C MET A 636 10.29 -6.04 -5.33
N ASP A 637 10.93 -7.04 -5.95
CA ASP A 637 11.32 -8.29 -5.31
C ASP A 637 12.78 -8.63 -5.67
N PRO A 638 13.74 -8.30 -4.78
CA PRO A 638 15.15 -8.58 -5.01
C PRO A 638 15.50 -10.07 -5.14
N ASN A 639 14.63 -10.96 -4.66
CA ASN A 639 14.87 -12.40 -4.63
C ASN A 639 14.13 -13.15 -5.75
N HIS A 640 13.50 -12.45 -6.71
CA HIS A 640 12.80 -13.09 -7.81
C HIS A 640 13.77 -13.85 -8.72
N GLN A 641 13.77 -15.18 -8.62
CA GLN A 641 14.73 -16.06 -9.32
C GLN A 641 14.72 -15.89 -10.84
N GLU A 642 13.55 -15.97 -11.49
CA GLU A 642 13.46 -15.87 -12.96
C GLU A 642 13.99 -14.52 -13.48
N MET A 643 13.72 -13.42 -12.77
CA MET A 643 14.22 -12.09 -13.13
C MET A 643 15.73 -11.96 -12.91
N LEU A 644 16.30 -12.59 -11.87
CA LEU A 644 17.74 -12.66 -11.66
C LEU A 644 18.42 -13.47 -12.78
N GLU A 645 17.85 -14.60 -13.17
CA GLU A 645 18.34 -15.41 -14.28
C GLU A 645 18.31 -14.64 -15.60
N LEU A 646 17.17 -14.00 -15.91
CA LEU A 646 17.01 -13.13 -17.08
C LEU A 646 18.04 -11.98 -17.08
N HIS A 647 18.23 -11.33 -15.93
CA HIS A 647 19.20 -10.24 -15.77
C HIS A 647 20.65 -10.72 -15.96
N ASN A 648 21.02 -11.86 -15.38
CA ASN A 648 22.36 -12.45 -15.50
C ASN A 648 22.66 -12.92 -16.93
N ARG A 649 21.68 -13.51 -17.62
CA ARG A 649 21.80 -13.90 -19.04
C ARG A 649 22.20 -12.71 -19.91
N PHE A 650 21.56 -11.56 -19.73
CA PHE A 650 21.89 -10.36 -20.49
C PHE A 650 23.25 -9.76 -20.15
N HIS A 651 23.66 -9.75 -18.88
CA HIS A 651 25.01 -9.29 -18.50
C HIS A 651 26.13 -10.20 -19.01
N SER A 652 25.88 -11.51 -19.18
CA SER A 652 26.85 -12.42 -19.80
C SER A 652 27.00 -12.27 -21.32
N GLN A 653 26.09 -11.51 -21.95
CA GLN A 653 26.08 -11.25 -23.40
C GLN A 653 26.64 -9.86 -23.76
N GLU A 654 27.01 -9.03 -22.78
CA GLU A 654 27.80 -7.82 -23.00
C GLU A 654 29.29 -8.21 -23.17
N PRO A 655 29.97 -7.83 -24.27
CA PRO A 655 31.35 -8.21 -24.55
C PRO A 655 32.39 -7.57 -23.63
#